data_AF-A0AAE0LR08-F1
#
_entry.id   AF-A0AAE0LR08-F1
#
_cell.length_a   1.000
_cell.length_b   1.000
_cell.length_c   1.000
_cell.angle_alpha   90.00
_cell.angle_beta   90.00
_cell.angle_gamma   90.00
#
_symmetry.space_group_name_H-M   'P 1'
#
loop_
_entity.id
_entity.type
_entity.pdbx_description
1 polymer ?
#
loop_
_entity_poly.entity_id
_entity_poly.type
_entity_poly.pdbx_seq_one_letter_code
_entity_poly.pdbx_strand_id
1 'polypeptide(L)'
;MHNRRSNTELALVPIAPINPVAVLSDRGSIAAAIAGLLPVVNEGFVLLRDVFLADRKSRFYLGRIELQRTITQAWEETWVDPHGLPEQELQGFAGARPLLAWGILQQLVLLLQTLTNPEKLKSRYGIVVEKLGSLQRADDIAIEMNNISDYLYTIDSRFSSKDLGKFEEYRLRLLGLLQSIRFTLWGGSSEMEELIERMKEFNRNLQLFTAPDTRDVVQRLVFQLAVKDVGRDTDRTKRLEEAASYEAKQSIDLGERESYDDIAKFVNFGMAIQVADANMSGKKIFRLDDFSFDAPYYLNKHATLARLFDYPTKYQSRLVLVEWVSVGRGAPSTTDAILEALDETKVTWYILHAVKPEKLFLPATIGIIFDESNPGTIGIVFQLPPHIRGNLPTKPVLGRPGHPGGRVVRSPKTIAAQRMPTNLRQLILEREPKGIDLGIRFQLAKRLLDAVYLMHTARFTHGTIRPDTILLFPSTLPPTSNDPNTDPDPDPTTLDYSTPLLTGFHNAPLCTAHTPPPPPTPTWTQPEGLKPILKKPHRPPPQPEPREVLLDCYAHPEYRLNTMAGRRGSLGRGGFSRVYDLYGVGCVLLELGLWETLDRVGGGEVAGRAPVVGAGGVIGGGGVGEEGVWMDVETVRRAARGLDVITGSVYAEVTRMCLSTAPIPGDVLEYERRLAAMLAQIAA
;
A
#
# COMPACT_ATOMS: atom_id res chain seq x y z
N MET A 1 -23.75 -8.15 39.29
CA MET A 1 -23.72 -9.02 40.49
C MET A 1 -22.90 -10.26 40.17
N HIS A 2 -21.87 -10.50 40.98
CA HIS A 2 -20.95 -11.66 41.03
C HIS A 2 -20.08 -11.94 39.80
N ASN A 3 -19.04 -11.10 39.69
CA ASN A 3 -17.89 -11.27 38.81
C ASN A 3 -16.85 -12.14 39.56
N ARG A 4 -16.85 -13.47 39.34
CA ARG A 4 -15.72 -14.32 39.73
C ARG A 4 -14.73 -14.36 38.56
N ARG A 5 -13.83 -13.39 38.52
CA ARG A 5 -12.58 -13.54 37.77
C ARG A 5 -11.64 -14.39 38.63
N SER A 6 -11.38 -15.60 38.18
CA SER A 6 -10.22 -16.37 38.62
C SER A 6 -8.97 -15.56 38.24
N ASN A 7 -8.25 -15.07 39.25
CA ASN A 7 -6.84 -14.72 39.09
C ASN A 7 -6.09 -16.02 38.82
N THR A 8 -6.00 -16.41 37.54
CA THR A 8 -4.95 -17.31 37.08
C THR A 8 -3.71 -16.45 36.98
N GLU A 9 -2.84 -16.53 37.99
CA GLU A 9 -1.47 -16.08 37.87
C GLU A 9 -0.91 -16.65 36.56
N LEU A 10 -0.58 -15.76 35.63
CA LEU A 10 0.31 -16.03 34.52
C LEU A 10 1.65 -16.45 35.14
N ALA A 11 1.80 -17.75 35.37
CA ALA A 11 3.10 -18.35 35.59
C ALA A 11 3.90 -18.11 34.32
N LEU A 12 4.65 -17.01 34.30
CA LEU A 12 5.83 -16.88 33.46
C LEU A 12 6.64 -18.14 33.72
N VAL A 13 6.67 -19.04 32.73
CA VAL A 13 7.62 -20.15 32.75
C VAL A 13 8.99 -19.51 32.97
N PRO A 14 9.70 -19.84 34.05
CA PRO A 14 10.99 -19.22 34.32
C PRO A 14 11.91 -19.55 33.14
N ILE A 15 12.27 -18.53 32.37
CA ILE A 15 13.35 -18.61 31.41
C ILE A 15 14.57 -18.99 32.24
N ALA A 16 15.01 -20.25 32.12
CA ALA A 16 16.21 -20.70 32.81
C ALA A 16 17.36 -19.73 32.51
N PRO A 17 18.20 -19.36 33.49
CA PRO A 17 19.30 -18.44 33.27
C PRO A 17 20.22 -19.02 32.19
N ILE A 18 20.22 -18.37 31.03
CA ILE A 18 21.03 -18.72 29.88
C ILE A 18 22.48 -18.54 30.31
N ASN A 19 23.19 -19.64 30.49
CA ASN A 19 24.60 -19.65 30.87
C ASN A 19 25.43 -19.22 29.65
N PRO A 20 26.04 -18.02 29.62
CA PRO A 20 26.60 -17.44 28.39
C PRO A 20 27.90 -18.12 27.91
N VAL A 21 28.41 -19.12 28.64
CA VAL A 21 29.74 -19.71 28.43
C VAL A 21 29.69 -21.08 27.71
N ALA A 22 28.50 -21.68 27.52
CA ALA A 22 28.39 -23.05 26.97
C ALA A 22 27.81 -23.15 25.54
N VAL A 23 27.45 -22.04 24.89
CA VAL A 23 26.69 -22.09 23.62
C VAL A 23 27.59 -21.83 22.42
N LEU A 24 28.35 -22.85 22.03
CA LEU A 24 28.76 -23.06 20.64
C LEU A 24 27.95 -24.25 20.09
N SER A 25 26.62 -24.16 20.16
CA SER A 25 25.76 -24.97 19.30
C SER A 25 26.19 -24.76 17.85
N ASP A 26 26.24 -25.83 17.06
CA ASP A 26 26.59 -25.72 15.66
C ASP A 26 25.56 -24.84 14.93
N ARG A 27 26.01 -23.65 14.49
CA ARG A 27 25.15 -22.60 13.90
C ARG A 27 24.45 -23.12 12.65
N GLY A 28 25.14 -23.95 11.86
CA GLY A 28 24.56 -24.61 10.69
C GLY A 28 23.44 -25.56 11.07
N SER A 29 23.58 -26.27 12.20
CA SER A 29 22.55 -27.18 12.71
C SER A 29 21.29 -26.47 13.16
N ILE A 30 21.39 -25.30 13.82
CA ILE A 30 20.21 -24.51 14.19
C ILE A 30 19.46 -24.03 12.94
N ALA A 31 20.17 -23.49 11.95
CA ALA A 31 19.57 -23.03 10.71
C ALA A 31 18.89 -24.17 9.93
N ALA A 32 19.55 -25.33 9.82
CA ALA A 32 19.00 -26.52 9.20
C ALA A 32 17.76 -27.05 9.94
N ALA A 33 17.77 -27.01 11.27
CA ALA A 33 16.61 -27.40 12.08
C ALA A 33 15.42 -26.46 11.88
N ILE A 34 15.65 -25.14 11.89
CA ILE A 34 14.60 -24.15 11.58
C ILE A 34 14.02 -24.43 10.19
N ALA A 35 14.86 -24.48 9.17
CA ALA A 35 14.46 -24.75 7.78
C ALA A 35 13.66 -26.05 7.66
N GLY A 36 14.06 -27.11 8.37
CA GLY A 36 13.37 -28.38 8.38
C GLY A 36 11.98 -28.35 9.04
N LEU A 37 11.79 -27.54 10.09
CA LEU A 37 10.50 -27.45 10.80
C LEU A 37 9.47 -26.58 10.08
N LEU A 38 9.88 -25.63 9.22
CA LEU A 38 8.95 -24.72 8.53
C LEU A 38 7.86 -25.46 7.74
N PRO A 39 8.17 -26.47 6.89
CA PRO A 39 7.13 -27.25 6.21
C PRO A 39 6.18 -27.97 7.17
N VAL A 40 6.67 -28.44 8.32
CA VAL A 40 5.85 -29.16 9.32
C VAL A 40 4.88 -28.20 10.01
N VAL A 41 5.33 -27.00 10.35
CA VAL A 41 4.47 -25.94 10.92
C VAL A 41 3.40 -25.53 9.91
N ASN A 42 3.77 -25.38 8.64
CA ASN A 42 2.82 -25.07 7.56
C ASN A 42 1.74 -26.15 7.41
N GLU A 43 2.12 -27.42 7.44
CA GLU A 43 1.15 -28.52 7.42
C GLU A 43 0.23 -28.46 8.65
N GLY A 44 0.77 -28.13 9.82
CA GLY A 44 -0.03 -27.86 11.02
C GLY A 44 -1.11 -26.79 10.82
N PHE A 45 -0.76 -25.65 10.22
CA PHE A 45 -1.73 -24.59 9.89
C PHE A 45 -2.74 -25.02 8.81
N VAL A 46 -2.34 -25.86 7.84
CA VAL A 46 -3.25 -26.42 6.83
C VAL A 46 -4.30 -27.30 7.49
N LEU A 47 -3.87 -28.22 8.36
CA LEU A 47 -4.77 -29.10 9.11
C LEU A 47 -5.75 -28.29 9.96
N LEU A 48 -5.25 -27.31 10.72
CA LEU A 48 -6.11 -26.43 11.51
C LEU A 48 -7.11 -25.70 10.60
N ARG A 49 -6.69 -25.12 9.48
CA ARG A 49 -7.64 -24.48 8.54
C ARG A 49 -8.73 -25.46 8.10
N ASP A 50 -8.38 -26.69 7.74
CA ASP A 50 -9.33 -27.67 7.20
C ASP A 50 -10.34 -28.14 8.25
N VAL A 51 -9.92 -28.20 9.52
CA VAL A 51 -10.79 -28.46 10.68
C VAL A 51 -11.89 -27.42 10.81
N PHE A 52 -11.52 -26.14 10.78
CA PHE A 52 -12.46 -25.03 10.90
C PHE A 52 -13.30 -24.84 9.63
N LEU A 53 -12.75 -25.18 8.46
CA LEU A 53 -13.51 -25.14 7.21
C LEU A 53 -14.67 -26.17 7.20
N ALA A 54 -14.49 -27.32 7.85
CA ALA A 54 -15.51 -28.36 7.92
C ALA A 54 -16.74 -27.96 8.78
N ASP A 55 -16.57 -27.07 9.77
CA ASP A 55 -17.65 -26.59 10.63
C ASP A 55 -18.10 -25.17 10.28
N ARG A 56 -19.31 -25.05 9.71
CA ARG A 56 -19.91 -23.76 9.34
C ARG A 56 -20.03 -22.79 10.52
N LYS A 57 -20.23 -23.28 11.75
CA LYS A 57 -20.35 -22.42 12.93
C LYS A 57 -19.02 -21.75 13.28
N SER A 58 -17.92 -22.32 12.80
CA SER A 58 -16.56 -21.88 13.11
C SER A 58 -15.96 -20.93 12.07
N ARG A 59 -16.74 -20.49 11.07
CA ARG A 59 -16.32 -19.57 10.00
C ARG A 59 -15.54 -18.34 10.48
N PHE A 60 -15.96 -17.74 11.59
CA PHE A 60 -15.28 -16.59 12.17
C PHE A 60 -13.86 -16.95 12.66
N TYR A 61 -13.73 -18.07 13.37
CA TYR A 61 -12.44 -18.60 13.82
C TYR A 61 -11.56 -19.04 12.66
N LEU A 62 -12.15 -19.61 11.59
CA LEU A 62 -11.43 -19.92 10.36
C LEU A 62 -10.69 -18.69 9.82
N GLY A 63 -11.35 -17.54 9.72
CA GLY A 63 -10.72 -16.29 9.28
C GLY A 63 -9.52 -15.88 10.14
N ARG A 64 -9.61 -16.10 11.45
CA ARG A 64 -8.52 -15.79 12.40
C ARG A 64 -7.35 -16.77 12.27
N ILE A 65 -7.61 -18.06 12.06
CA ILE A 65 -6.56 -19.04 11.75
C ILE A 65 -5.90 -18.72 10.39
N GLU A 66 -6.68 -18.36 9.37
CA GLU A 66 -6.17 -17.94 8.07
C GLU A 66 -5.28 -16.69 8.21
N LEU A 67 -5.67 -15.72 9.04
CA LEU A 67 -4.88 -14.53 9.33
C LEU A 67 -3.54 -14.89 9.99
N GLN A 68 -3.56 -15.73 11.03
CA GLN A 68 -2.32 -16.15 11.70
C GLN A 68 -1.41 -16.95 10.77
N ARG A 69 -1.98 -17.82 9.92
CA ARG A 69 -1.22 -18.51 8.87
C ARG A 69 -0.60 -17.54 7.87
N THR A 70 -1.35 -16.53 7.43
CA THR A 70 -0.82 -15.52 6.50
C THR A 70 0.35 -14.73 7.10
N ILE A 71 0.31 -14.44 8.41
CA ILE A 71 1.45 -13.81 9.11
C ILE A 71 2.65 -14.75 9.18
N THR A 72 2.46 -16.03 9.54
CA THR A 72 3.54 -17.02 9.57
C THR A 72 4.17 -17.20 8.19
N GLN A 73 3.35 -17.32 7.15
CA GLN A 73 3.81 -17.50 5.78
C GLN A 73 4.58 -16.27 5.27
N ALA A 74 4.09 -15.06 5.57
CA ALA A 74 4.81 -13.84 5.25
C ALA A 74 6.17 -13.77 5.94
N TRP A 75 6.25 -14.25 7.19
CA TRP A 75 7.52 -14.36 7.91
C TRP A 75 8.45 -15.41 7.28
N GLU A 76 7.93 -16.57 6.93
CA GLU A 76 8.69 -17.62 6.24
C GLU A 76 9.29 -17.14 4.91
N GLU A 77 8.49 -16.44 4.10
CA GLU A 77 8.91 -15.89 2.80
C GLU A 77 10.06 -14.87 2.91
N THR A 78 10.36 -14.34 4.11
CA THR A 78 11.55 -13.49 4.31
C THR A 78 12.87 -14.24 4.40
N TRP A 79 12.81 -15.55 4.64
CA TRP A 79 13.99 -16.39 4.79
C TRP A 79 14.38 -17.13 3.52
N VAL A 80 13.47 -17.17 2.54
CA VAL A 80 13.64 -17.91 1.29
C VAL A 80 14.50 -17.09 0.32
N ASP A 81 15.61 -17.67 -0.14
CA ASP A 81 16.44 -17.05 -1.17
C ASP A 81 15.76 -17.04 -2.55
N PRO A 82 16.31 -16.35 -3.57
CA PRO A 82 15.74 -16.34 -4.92
C PRO A 82 15.64 -17.73 -5.59
N HIS A 83 16.30 -18.75 -5.03
CA HIS A 83 16.27 -20.14 -5.49
C HIS A 83 15.25 -20.99 -4.72
N GLY A 84 14.52 -20.40 -3.77
CA GLY A 84 13.53 -21.11 -2.96
C GLY A 84 14.12 -21.83 -1.74
N LEU A 85 15.40 -21.62 -1.42
CA LEU A 85 16.10 -22.28 -0.33
C LEU A 85 16.24 -21.34 0.87
N PRO A 86 15.66 -21.68 2.03
CA PRO A 86 15.73 -20.83 3.21
C PRO A 86 17.09 -20.89 3.94
N GLU A 87 17.94 -21.84 3.55
CA GLU A 87 19.07 -22.26 4.38
C GLU A 87 20.19 -21.21 4.44
N GLN A 88 20.48 -20.49 3.34
CA GLN A 88 21.61 -19.57 3.31
C GLN A 88 21.37 -18.33 4.19
N GLU A 89 20.20 -17.69 4.08
CA GLU A 89 19.85 -16.52 4.90
C GLU A 89 19.71 -16.90 6.38
N LEU A 90 19.10 -18.05 6.68
CA LEU A 90 19.02 -18.57 8.04
C LEU A 90 20.40 -18.91 8.62
N GLN A 91 21.32 -19.49 7.83
CA GLN A 91 22.69 -19.76 8.25
C GLN A 91 23.44 -18.46 8.55
N GLY A 92 23.29 -17.44 7.69
CA GLY A 92 23.84 -16.10 7.93
C GLY A 92 23.30 -15.48 9.21
N PHE A 93 21.98 -15.53 9.41
CA PHE A 93 21.32 -15.01 10.60
C PHE A 93 21.71 -15.77 11.88
N ALA A 94 21.68 -17.11 11.87
CA ALA A 94 22.11 -17.93 13.00
C ALA A 94 23.61 -17.73 13.31
N GLY A 95 24.40 -17.44 12.29
CA GLY A 95 25.81 -17.05 12.42
C GLY A 95 26.00 -15.72 13.14
N ALA A 96 25.20 -14.72 12.77
CA ALA A 96 25.28 -13.37 13.33
C ALA A 96 24.58 -13.24 14.70
N ARG A 97 23.46 -13.95 14.91
CA ARG A 97 22.54 -13.81 16.05
C ARG A 97 22.05 -15.17 16.57
N PRO A 98 22.95 -16.01 17.10
CA PRO A 98 22.64 -17.40 17.46
C PRO A 98 21.55 -17.53 18.54
N LEU A 99 21.49 -16.61 19.51
CA LEU A 99 20.48 -16.63 20.57
C LEU A 99 19.06 -16.35 20.02
N LEU A 100 18.96 -15.46 19.03
CA LEU A 100 17.67 -15.16 18.39
C LEU A 100 17.23 -16.32 17.49
N ALA A 101 18.15 -16.91 16.72
CA ALA A 101 17.87 -18.11 15.94
C ALA A 101 17.42 -19.28 16.82
N TRP A 102 18.07 -19.45 17.98
CA TRP A 102 17.63 -20.41 18.99
C TRP A 102 16.21 -20.11 19.50
N GLY A 103 15.90 -18.84 19.76
CA GLY A 103 14.54 -18.40 20.12
C GLY A 103 13.50 -18.79 19.06
N ILE A 104 13.81 -18.60 17.78
CA ILE A 104 12.95 -19.02 16.65
C ILE A 104 12.74 -20.54 16.67
N LEU A 105 13.82 -21.33 16.74
CA LEU A 105 13.74 -22.79 16.79
C LEU A 105 12.85 -23.26 17.95
N GLN A 106 13.02 -22.68 19.14
CA GLN A 106 12.19 -22.98 20.30
C GLN A 106 10.71 -22.66 20.08
N GLN A 107 10.38 -21.54 19.42
CA GLN A 107 8.97 -21.24 19.12
C GLN A 107 8.36 -22.25 18.15
N LEU A 108 9.10 -22.69 17.13
CA LEU A 108 8.65 -23.73 16.19
C LEU A 108 8.40 -25.05 16.92
N VAL A 109 9.33 -25.47 17.78
CA VAL A 109 9.20 -26.66 18.62
C VAL A 109 7.98 -26.57 19.54
N LEU A 110 7.79 -25.45 20.24
CA LEU A 110 6.66 -25.25 21.16
C LEU A 110 5.30 -25.25 20.45
N LEU A 111 5.24 -24.75 19.21
CA LEU A 111 4.04 -24.84 18.39
C LEU A 111 3.76 -26.30 18.02
N LEU A 112 4.75 -27.01 17.50
CA LEU A 112 4.60 -28.42 17.11
C LEU A 112 4.23 -29.30 18.31
N GLN A 113 4.84 -29.11 19.48
CA GLN A 113 4.43 -29.78 20.73
C GLN A 113 2.96 -29.56 21.09
N THR A 114 2.43 -28.38 20.76
CA THR A 114 1.00 -28.08 20.96
C THR A 114 0.14 -28.92 20.02
N LEU A 115 0.60 -29.13 18.79
CA LEU A 115 -0.09 -29.92 17.74
C LEU A 115 0.15 -31.43 17.86
N THR A 116 1.14 -31.88 18.65
CA THR A 116 1.49 -33.29 18.85
C THR A 116 1.10 -33.84 20.22
N ASN A 117 0.43 -33.05 21.08
CA ASN A 117 -0.05 -33.55 22.37
C ASN A 117 -1.58 -33.78 22.31
N PRO A 118 -2.04 -35.03 22.15
CA PRO A 118 -3.46 -35.33 21.95
C PRO A 118 -4.31 -34.98 23.18
N GLU A 119 -3.78 -35.15 24.40
CA GLU A 119 -4.49 -34.80 25.62
C GLU A 119 -4.70 -33.29 25.74
N LYS A 120 -3.67 -32.49 25.41
CA LYS A 120 -3.75 -31.03 25.41
C LYS A 120 -4.65 -30.50 24.30
N LEU A 121 -4.56 -31.07 23.09
CA LEU A 121 -5.46 -30.76 21.99
C LEU A 121 -6.92 -30.96 22.39
N LYS A 122 -7.24 -32.09 23.02
CA LYS A 122 -8.61 -32.39 23.44
C LYS A 122 -9.08 -31.54 24.62
N SER A 123 -8.30 -31.51 25.69
CA SER A 123 -8.72 -30.90 26.96
C SER A 123 -8.71 -29.37 26.94
N ARG A 124 -7.77 -28.76 26.20
CA ARG A 124 -7.57 -27.31 26.20
C ARG A 124 -8.08 -26.63 24.94
N TYR A 125 -7.86 -27.25 23.79
CA TYR A 125 -8.20 -26.66 22.50
C TYR A 125 -9.43 -27.26 21.84
N GLY A 126 -10.02 -28.29 22.47
CA GLY A 126 -11.23 -28.93 21.97
C GLY A 126 -11.04 -29.60 20.61
N ILE A 127 -9.82 -30.04 20.29
CA ILE A 127 -9.50 -30.75 19.04
C ILE A 127 -9.31 -32.23 19.35
N VAL A 128 -10.03 -33.08 18.63
CA VAL A 128 -9.88 -34.53 18.69
C VAL A 128 -9.17 -35.00 17.41
N VAL A 129 -8.24 -35.94 17.58
CA VAL A 129 -7.55 -36.57 16.46
C VAL A 129 -8.32 -37.81 16.02
N GLU A 130 -8.80 -37.77 14.79
CA GLU A 130 -9.46 -38.86 14.10
C GLU A 130 -8.57 -39.43 13.00
N LYS A 131 -8.82 -40.69 12.64
CA LYS A 131 -8.00 -41.43 11.69
C LYS A 131 -8.50 -41.28 10.26
N LEU A 132 -7.57 -41.19 9.31
CA LEU A 132 -7.84 -41.36 7.88
C LEU A 132 -7.57 -42.83 7.46
N GLY A 133 -8.60 -43.69 7.40
CA GLY A 133 -8.51 -45.05 6.84
C GLY A 133 -8.49 -46.22 7.84
N SER A 134 -8.14 -47.43 7.38
CA SER A 134 -8.38 -48.71 8.09
C SER A 134 -7.19 -49.33 8.83
N LEU A 135 -5.95 -48.81 8.74
CA LEU A 135 -4.76 -49.60 9.10
C LEU A 135 -4.07 -49.41 10.49
N GLN A 136 -4.40 -48.41 11.32
CA GLN A 136 -3.83 -48.24 12.68
C GLN A 136 -4.89 -48.06 13.78
N ARG A 137 -4.64 -48.50 15.02
CA ARG A 137 -5.54 -48.23 16.16
C ARG A 137 -5.37 -46.77 16.58
N ALA A 138 -6.41 -46.14 17.13
CA ALA A 138 -6.33 -44.75 17.63
C ALA A 138 -5.24 -44.60 18.71
N ASP A 139 -5.04 -45.64 19.51
CA ASP A 139 -3.97 -45.71 20.52
C ASP A 139 -2.58 -45.64 19.88
N ASP A 140 -2.39 -46.22 18.69
CA ASP A 140 -1.10 -46.20 17.98
C ASP A 140 -0.74 -44.77 17.54
N ILE A 141 -1.74 -43.97 17.11
CA ILE A 141 -1.55 -42.57 16.73
C ILE A 141 -1.18 -41.73 17.96
N ALA A 142 -1.89 -41.91 19.07
CA ALA A 142 -1.60 -41.18 20.30
C ALA A 142 -0.20 -41.52 20.85
N ILE A 143 0.20 -42.80 20.78
CA ILE A 143 1.55 -43.24 21.14
C ILE A 143 2.59 -42.57 20.23
N GLU A 144 2.38 -42.56 18.92
CA GLU A 144 3.31 -41.92 17.98
C GLU A 144 3.42 -40.42 18.19
N MET A 145 2.29 -39.73 18.38
CA MET A 145 2.25 -38.30 18.70
C MET A 145 3.00 -37.98 20.00
N ASN A 146 2.80 -38.78 21.05
CA ASN A 146 3.52 -38.63 22.32
C ASN A 146 5.03 -38.90 22.15
N ASN A 147 5.43 -39.93 21.42
CA ASN A 147 6.83 -40.23 21.13
C ASN A 147 7.53 -39.06 20.42
N ILE A 148 6.86 -38.42 19.46
CA ILE A 148 7.37 -37.24 18.75
C ILE A 148 7.42 -36.04 19.69
N SER A 149 6.36 -35.80 20.46
CA SER A 149 6.29 -34.72 21.45
C SER A 149 7.43 -34.82 22.47
N ASP A 150 7.68 -36.01 23.00
CA ASP A 150 8.77 -36.29 23.94
C ASP A 150 10.13 -36.03 23.30
N TYR A 151 10.33 -36.42 22.04
CA TYR A 151 11.56 -36.08 21.33
C TYR A 151 11.73 -34.56 21.17
N LEU A 152 10.67 -33.84 20.80
CA LEU A 152 10.70 -32.38 20.69
C LEU A 152 11.08 -31.72 22.03
N TYR A 153 10.68 -32.27 23.18
CA TYR A 153 11.13 -31.80 24.51
C TYR A 153 12.63 -31.98 24.77
N THR A 154 13.28 -32.92 24.07
CA THR A 154 14.73 -33.12 24.20
C THR A 154 15.55 -32.09 23.42
N ILE A 155 14.93 -31.30 22.54
CA ILE A 155 15.60 -30.23 21.79
C ILE A 155 15.89 -29.06 22.73
N ASP A 156 17.09 -29.07 23.32
CA ASP A 156 17.60 -28.02 24.21
C ASP A 156 18.80 -27.27 23.62
N SER A 157 19.32 -26.27 24.35
CA SER A 157 20.39 -25.38 23.90
C SER A 157 21.69 -26.07 23.48
N ARG A 158 21.83 -27.38 23.71
CA ARG A 158 22.98 -28.22 23.32
C ARG A 158 22.79 -28.88 21.95
N PHE A 159 21.69 -28.62 21.24
CA PHE A 159 21.42 -29.15 19.91
C PHE A 159 22.58 -28.88 18.95
N SER A 160 23.03 -29.93 18.25
CA SER A 160 24.25 -29.94 17.46
C SER A 160 24.13 -30.77 16.18
N SER A 161 25.17 -30.79 15.36
CA SER A 161 25.21 -31.58 14.12
C SER A 161 25.07 -33.08 14.35
N LYS A 162 25.42 -33.58 15.54
CA LYS A 162 25.23 -34.97 15.93
C LYS A 162 23.75 -35.34 16.08
N ASP A 163 22.91 -34.36 16.38
CA ASP A 163 21.48 -34.54 16.62
C ASP A 163 20.67 -34.46 15.32
N LEU A 164 21.22 -33.87 14.25
CA LEU A 164 20.53 -33.65 12.97
C LEU A 164 19.99 -34.93 12.33
N GLY A 165 20.72 -36.05 12.40
CA GLY A 165 20.25 -37.31 11.83
C GLY A 165 18.97 -37.83 12.50
N LYS A 166 18.95 -37.81 13.84
CA LYS A 166 17.76 -38.19 14.62
C LYS A 166 16.64 -37.15 14.45
N PHE A 167 16.99 -35.88 14.40
CA PHE A 167 16.03 -34.80 14.17
C PHE A 167 15.29 -34.96 12.84
N GLU A 168 16.03 -35.25 11.77
CA GLU A 168 15.47 -35.45 10.44
C GLU A 168 14.52 -36.65 10.39
N GLU A 169 14.87 -37.76 11.06
CA GLU A 169 13.99 -38.92 11.21
C GLU A 169 12.65 -38.55 11.86
N TYR A 170 12.68 -37.88 13.01
CA TYR A 170 11.47 -37.51 13.74
C TYR A 170 10.65 -36.43 13.02
N ARG A 171 11.32 -35.50 12.33
CA ARG A 171 10.68 -34.47 11.49
C ARG A 171 9.89 -35.10 10.34
N LEU A 172 10.48 -36.05 9.62
CA LEU A 172 9.80 -36.77 8.53
C LEU A 172 8.64 -37.63 9.03
N ARG A 173 8.82 -38.31 10.17
CA ARG A 173 7.74 -39.05 10.84
C ARG A 173 6.58 -38.14 11.22
N LEU A 174 6.87 -36.98 11.80
CA LEU A 174 5.85 -35.99 12.15
C LEU A 174 5.12 -35.47 10.92
N LEU A 175 5.84 -35.11 9.86
CA LEU A 175 5.21 -34.63 8.63
C LEU A 175 4.28 -35.70 8.03
N GLY A 176 4.77 -36.94 7.91
CA GLY A 176 3.96 -38.06 7.42
C GLY A 176 2.74 -38.34 8.31
N LEU A 177 2.91 -38.21 9.63
CA LEU A 177 1.82 -38.36 10.59
C LEU A 177 0.76 -37.27 10.38
N LEU A 178 1.15 -35.99 10.33
CA LEU A 178 0.24 -34.86 10.10
C LEU A 178 -0.54 -35.03 8.79
N GLN A 179 0.09 -35.50 7.72
CA GLN A 179 -0.57 -35.77 6.44
C GLN A 179 -1.53 -36.98 6.46
N SER A 180 -1.45 -37.84 7.47
CA SER A 180 -2.23 -39.07 7.58
C SER A 180 -3.39 -39.02 8.58
N ILE A 181 -3.47 -37.95 9.39
CA ILE A 181 -4.48 -37.79 10.44
C ILE A 181 -5.50 -36.71 10.06
N ARG A 182 -6.68 -36.79 10.67
CA ARG A 182 -7.72 -35.76 10.56
C ARG A 182 -7.98 -35.19 11.94
N PHE A 183 -8.13 -33.88 12.04
CA PHE A 183 -8.57 -33.23 13.27
C PHE A 183 -10.07 -32.93 13.19
N THR A 184 -10.77 -33.01 14.31
CA THR A 184 -12.19 -32.63 14.43
C THR A 184 -12.41 -31.73 15.63
N LEU A 185 -13.35 -30.78 15.50
CA LEU A 185 -13.74 -29.88 16.58
C LEU A 185 -14.73 -30.58 17.51
N TRP A 186 -14.36 -30.62 18.78
CA TRP A 186 -15.18 -31.10 19.89
C TRP A 186 -15.49 -30.00 20.92
N GLY A 187 -14.59 -29.02 21.08
CA GLY A 187 -14.72 -27.94 22.06
C GLY A 187 -15.69 -26.84 21.66
N GLY A 188 -16.01 -26.00 22.65
CA GLY A 188 -16.79 -24.78 22.46
C GLY A 188 -15.96 -23.60 21.96
N SER A 189 -16.56 -22.41 22.01
CA SER A 189 -15.92 -21.16 21.61
C SER A 189 -14.68 -20.82 22.44
N SER A 190 -14.68 -21.13 23.75
CA SER A 190 -13.57 -20.84 24.66
C SER A 190 -12.29 -21.56 24.25
N GLU A 191 -12.40 -22.83 23.88
CA GLU A 191 -11.28 -23.68 23.51
C GLU A 191 -10.69 -23.27 22.15
N MET A 192 -11.55 -22.84 21.22
CA MET A 192 -11.13 -22.25 19.93
C MET A 192 -10.39 -20.93 20.13
N GLU A 193 -10.86 -20.08 21.04
CA GLU A 193 -10.18 -18.83 21.42
C GLU A 193 -8.80 -19.10 22.00
N GLU A 194 -8.67 -20.06 22.92
CA GLU A 194 -7.37 -20.43 23.49
C GLU A 194 -6.37 -20.91 22.44
N LEU A 195 -6.84 -21.65 21.42
CA LEU A 195 -5.98 -22.09 20.32
C LEU A 195 -5.49 -20.91 19.48
N ILE A 196 -6.38 -19.97 19.15
CA ILE A 196 -6.00 -18.79 18.35
C ILE A 196 -5.03 -17.90 19.12
N GLU A 197 -5.25 -17.68 20.41
CA GLU A 197 -4.31 -16.94 21.25
C GLU A 197 -2.94 -17.61 21.29
N ARG A 198 -2.88 -18.95 21.29
CA ARG A 198 -1.62 -19.68 21.17
C ARG A 198 -0.92 -19.45 19.82
N MET A 199 -1.67 -19.38 18.71
CA MET A 199 -1.11 -19.06 17.38
C MET A 199 -0.62 -17.61 17.31
N LYS A 200 -1.37 -16.67 17.89
CA LYS A 200 -0.97 -15.25 17.99
C LYS A 200 0.30 -15.08 18.79
N GLU A 201 0.38 -15.72 19.96
CA GLU A 201 1.56 -15.71 20.81
C GLU A 201 2.79 -16.27 20.05
N PHE A 202 2.60 -17.37 19.32
CA PHE A 202 3.63 -17.92 18.44
C PHE A 202 4.13 -16.90 17.42
N ASN A 203 3.23 -16.25 16.67
CA ASN A 203 3.59 -15.24 15.68
C ASN A 203 4.26 -14.02 16.28
N ARG A 204 3.75 -13.53 17.41
CA ARG A 204 4.37 -12.43 18.16
C ARG A 204 5.80 -12.77 18.56
N ASN A 205 6.01 -13.97 19.12
CA ASN A 205 7.32 -14.41 19.56
C ASN A 205 8.29 -14.58 18.37
N LEU A 206 7.83 -15.12 17.23
CA LEU A 206 8.65 -15.16 16.02
C LEU A 206 9.13 -13.77 15.61
N GLN A 207 8.24 -12.77 15.58
CA GLN A 207 8.61 -11.40 15.24
C GLN A 207 9.54 -10.74 16.27
N LEU A 208 9.41 -11.10 17.56
CA LEU A 208 10.32 -10.65 18.62
C LEU A 208 11.73 -11.19 18.43
N PHE A 209 11.88 -12.44 18.00
CA PHE A 209 13.18 -13.04 17.72
C PHE A 209 13.73 -12.70 16.33
N THR A 210 12.96 -11.99 15.50
CA THR A 210 13.41 -11.57 14.17
C THR A 210 14.03 -10.17 14.22
N ALA A 211 14.94 -9.88 13.29
CA ALA A 211 15.57 -8.57 13.18
C ALA A 211 14.54 -7.45 12.90
N PRO A 212 14.73 -6.22 13.43
CA PRO A 212 13.77 -5.13 13.24
C PRO A 212 13.52 -4.77 11.78
N ASP A 213 14.57 -4.78 10.96
CA ASP A 213 14.54 -4.52 9.52
C ASP A 213 13.69 -5.54 8.74
N THR A 214 13.62 -6.77 9.22
CA THR A 214 12.74 -7.80 8.62
C THR A 214 11.27 -7.55 8.92
N ARG A 215 10.90 -6.88 10.03
CA ARG A 215 9.49 -6.68 10.41
C ARG A 215 8.70 -5.89 9.38
N ASP A 216 9.31 -4.84 8.82
CA ASP A 216 8.70 -4.06 7.74
C ASP A 216 8.53 -4.90 6.47
N VAL A 217 9.47 -5.80 6.18
CA VAL A 217 9.39 -6.73 5.04
C VAL A 217 8.27 -7.74 5.24
N VAL A 218 8.15 -8.32 6.45
CA VAL A 218 7.04 -9.21 6.82
C VAL A 218 5.72 -8.49 6.67
N GLN A 219 5.57 -7.27 7.17
CA GLN A 219 4.31 -6.53 7.07
C GLN A 219 3.89 -6.30 5.61
N ARG A 220 4.83 -5.94 4.74
CA ARG A 220 4.59 -5.83 3.29
C ARG A 220 4.15 -7.16 2.66
N LEU A 221 4.79 -8.26 3.02
CA LEU A 221 4.42 -9.60 2.58
C LEU A 221 3.04 -10.03 3.09
N VAL A 222 2.66 -9.66 4.32
CA VAL A 222 1.31 -9.90 4.85
C VAL A 222 0.27 -9.22 3.98
N PHE A 223 0.47 -7.97 3.60
CA PHE A 223 -0.43 -7.27 2.68
C PHE A 223 -0.54 -8.00 1.33
N GLN A 224 0.59 -8.43 0.77
CA GLN A 224 0.64 -9.17 -0.49
C GLN A 224 -0.12 -10.49 -0.43
N LEU A 225 0.10 -11.29 0.61
CA LEU A 225 -0.57 -12.58 0.79
C LEU A 225 -2.06 -12.43 1.15
N ALA A 226 -2.43 -11.37 1.87
CA ALA A 226 -3.81 -11.11 2.25
C ALA A 226 -4.71 -10.79 1.05
N VAL A 227 -4.17 -10.13 0.02
CA VAL A 227 -4.91 -9.78 -1.22
C VAL A 227 -4.56 -10.64 -2.43
N LYS A 228 -3.64 -11.61 -2.31
CA LYS A 228 -3.16 -12.45 -3.42
C LYS A 228 -4.30 -13.08 -4.23
N ASP A 229 -5.31 -13.59 -3.53
CA ASP A 229 -6.44 -14.34 -4.08
C ASP A 229 -7.76 -13.56 -4.09
N VAL A 230 -7.74 -12.23 -3.94
CA VAL A 230 -8.96 -11.42 -3.80
C VAL A 230 -9.97 -11.60 -4.96
N GLY A 231 -9.49 -11.86 -6.18
CA GLY A 231 -10.36 -12.13 -7.34
C GLY A 231 -10.79 -13.59 -7.50
N ARG A 232 -10.15 -14.53 -6.79
CA ARG A 232 -10.45 -15.98 -6.86
C ARG A 232 -11.31 -16.45 -5.68
N ASP A 233 -11.05 -15.92 -4.49
CA ASP A 233 -11.73 -16.27 -3.24
C ASP A 233 -12.03 -14.99 -2.43
N THR A 234 -13.09 -14.30 -2.84
CA THR A 234 -13.60 -13.10 -2.16
C THR A 234 -14.08 -13.41 -0.74
N ASP A 235 -14.54 -14.64 -0.49
CA ASP A 235 -15.05 -15.09 0.80
C ASP A 235 -13.94 -15.21 1.83
N ARG A 236 -12.81 -15.84 1.47
CA ARG A 236 -11.59 -15.85 2.29
C ARG A 236 -11.09 -14.44 2.57
N THR A 237 -11.04 -13.60 1.54
CA THR A 237 -10.52 -12.23 1.68
C THR A 237 -11.39 -11.42 2.65
N LYS A 238 -12.71 -11.57 2.58
CA LYS A 238 -13.63 -10.95 3.55
C LYS A 238 -13.44 -11.48 4.97
N ARG A 239 -13.25 -12.80 5.15
CA ARG A 239 -12.96 -13.38 6.46
C ARG A 239 -11.66 -12.84 7.07
N LEU A 240 -10.63 -12.61 6.25
CA LEU A 240 -9.37 -12.01 6.70
C LEU A 240 -9.56 -10.57 7.18
N GLU A 241 -10.37 -9.77 6.47
CA GLU A 241 -10.72 -8.42 6.91
C GLU A 241 -11.45 -8.46 8.26
N GLU A 242 -12.51 -9.28 8.38
CA GLU A 242 -13.30 -9.42 9.61
C GLU A 242 -12.42 -9.87 10.79
N ALA A 243 -11.52 -10.82 10.55
CA ALA A 243 -10.58 -11.32 11.54
C ALA A 243 -9.58 -10.24 11.98
N ALA A 244 -8.94 -9.54 11.04
CA ALA A 244 -7.99 -8.48 11.36
C ALA A 244 -8.67 -7.31 12.09
N SER A 245 -9.86 -6.91 11.65
CA SER A 245 -10.71 -5.92 12.32
C SER A 245 -11.07 -6.32 13.75
N TYR A 246 -11.29 -7.60 14.00
CA TYR A 246 -11.53 -8.12 15.35
C TYR A 246 -10.25 -8.07 16.21
N GLU A 247 -9.13 -8.57 15.69
CA GLU A 247 -7.86 -8.59 16.41
C GLU A 247 -7.38 -7.17 16.78
N ALA A 248 -7.56 -6.21 15.87
CA ALA A 248 -7.28 -4.80 16.15
C ALA A 248 -8.07 -4.27 17.36
N LYS A 249 -9.34 -4.67 17.51
CA LYS A 249 -10.19 -4.24 18.63
C LYS A 249 -9.84 -4.92 19.95
N GLN A 250 -9.37 -6.17 19.91
CA GLN A 250 -9.00 -6.93 21.11
C GLN A 250 -7.56 -6.67 21.57
N SER A 251 -6.69 -6.20 20.67
CA SER A 251 -5.28 -5.96 20.97
C SER A 251 -5.11 -4.81 21.96
N ILE A 252 -4.40 -5.09 23.05
CA ILE A 252 -4.01 -4.10 24.08
C ILE A 252 -2.76 -3.35 23.64
N ASP A 253 -1.84 -4.03 22.96
CA ASP A 253 -0.64 -3.43 22.40
C ASP A 253 -1.00 -2.51 21.22
N LEU A 254 -0.55 -1.26 21.28
CA LEU A 254 -0.88 -0.25 20.26
C LEU A 254 -0.28 -0.58 18.90
N GLY A 255 0.93 -1.16 18.86
CA GLY A 255 1.60 -1.53 17.62
C GLY A 255 0.93 -2.72 16.94
N GLU A 256 0.57 -3.75 17.71
CA GLU A 256 -0.24 -4.88 17.18
C GLU A 256 -1.60 -4.41 16.69
N ARG A 257 -2.28 -3.54 17.47
CA ARG A 257 -3.56 -2.96 17.09
C ARG A 257 -3.49 -2.20 15.77
N GLU A 258 -2.49 -1.33 15.61
CA GLU A 258 -2.27 -0.58 14.37
C GLU A 258 -1.95 -1.53 13.21
N SER A 259 -1.10 -2.53 13.42
CA SER A 259 -0.76 -3.51 12.38
C SER A 259 -1.99 -4.30 11.91
N TYR A 260 -2.84 -4.78 12.81
CA TYR A 260 -4.08 -5.48 12.44
C TYR A 260 -5.10 -4.55 11.76
N ASP A 261 -5.23 -3.31 12.24
CA ASP A 261 -6.11 -2.31 11.63
C ASP A 261 -5.65 -1.97 10.20
N ASP A 262 -4.33 -1.82 9.98
CA ASP A 262 -3.75 -1.66 8.66
C ASP A 262 -4.05 -2.86 7.75
N ILE A 263 -3.91 -4.10 8.24
CA ILE A 263 -4.25 -5.29 7.46
C ILE A 263 -5.71 -5.28 7.06
N ALA A 264 -6.62 -5.02 8.00
CA ALA A 264 -8.06 -4.98 7.72
C ALA A 264 -8.41 -3.92 6.67
N LYS A 265 -7.90 -2.69 6.85
CA LYS A 265 -8.09 -1.59 5.91
C LYS A 265 -7.51 -1.91 4.53
N PHE A 266 -6.33 -2.53 4.47
CA PHE A 266 -5.69 -2.87 3.20
C PHE A 266 -6.46 -3.95 2.43
N VAL A 267 -6.93 -4.98 3.14
CA VAL A 267 -7.76 -6.03 2.57
C VAL A 267 -9.07 -5.45 2.03
N ASN A 268 -9.72 -4.57 2.79
CA ASN A 268 -10.92 -3.85 2.35
C ASN A 268 -10.66 -3.00 1.09
N PHE A 269 -9.52 -2.30 1.03
CA PHE A 269 -9.11 -1.56 -0.16
C PHE A 269 -8.90 -2.47 -1.38
N GLY A 270 -8.20 -3.60 -1.21
CA GLY A 270 -8.03 -4.61 -2.25
C GLY A 270 -9.35 -5.22 -2.76
N MET A 271 -10.29 -5.48 -1.86
CA MET A 271 -11.64 -5.92 -2.23
C MET A 271 -12.40 -4.84 -3.01
N ALA A 272 -12.30 -3.57 -2.58
CA ALA A 272 -12.95 -2.46 -3.28
C ALA A 272 -12.46 -2.38 -4.74
N ILE A 273 -11.16 -2.55 -5.00
CA ILE A 273 -10.58 -2.59 -6.35
C ILE A 273 -11.15 -3.73 -7.20
N GLN A 274 -11.33 -4.92 -6.63
CA GLN A 274 -11.88 -6.06 -7.38
C GLN A 274 -13.36 -5.92 -7.69
N VAL A 275 -14.13 -5.37 -6.76
CA VAL A 275 -15.59 -5.26 -6.91
C VAL A 275 -15.96 -4.03 -7.73
N ALA A 276 -15.07 -3.03 -7.84
CA ALA A 276 -15.35 -1.76 -8.50
C ALA A 276 -15.84 -1.95 -9.95
N ASP A 277 -17.06 -1.48 -10.22
CA ASP A 277 -17.71 -1.55 -11.52
C ASP A 277 -18.43 -0.23 -11.83
N ALA A 278 -18.62 0.07 -13.12
CA ALA A 278 -19.32 1.25 -13.62
C ALA A 278 -20.76 1.34 -13.11
N ASN A 279 -21.40 0.20 -12.83
CA ASN A 279 -22.78 0.12 -12.33
C ASN A 279 -22.94 0.48 -10.84
N MET A 280 -21.86 0.84 -10.15
CA MET A 280 -21.94 1.20 -8.74
C MET A 280 -22.73 2.48 -8.52
N SER A 281 -23.61 2.47 -7.52
CA SER A 281 -24.38 3.65 -7.14
C SER A 281 -23.41 4.78 -6.76
N GLY A 282 -23.37 5.85 -7.54
CA GLY A 282 -22.70 7.09 -7.18
C GLY A 282 -23.45 7.75 -6.03
N LYS A 283 -23.23 7.28 -4.80
CA LYS A 283 -24.04 7.69 -3.63
C LYS A 283 -23.94 9.19 -3.34
N LYS A 284 -22.97 9.91 -3.90
CA LYS A 284 -22.76 11.35 -3.71
C LYS A 284 -22.24 12.01 -4.98
N ILE A 285 -23.17 12.38 -5.86
CA ILE A 285 -22.92 13.34 -6.95
C ILE A 285 -23.34 14.72 -6.42
N PHE A 286 -22.41 15.65 -6.43
CA PHE A 286 -22.61 17.05 -6.07
C PHE A 286 -22.82 17.90 -7.32
N ARG A 287 -23.57 18.98 -7.17
CA ARG A 287 -23.69 20.04 -8.18
C ARG A 287 -22.61 21.08 -7.98
N LEU A 288 -22.29 21.84 -9.01
CA LEU A 288 -21.30 22.91 -8.90
C LEU A 288 -21.69 23.96 -7.84
N ASP A 289 -23.00 24.23 -7.72
CA ASP A 289 -23.58 25.15 -6.73
C ASP A 289 -23.41 24.72 -5.27
N ASP A 290 -23.07 23.45 -5.02
CA ASP A 290 -22.76 22.96 -3.66
C ASP A 290 -21.38 23.45 -3.18
N PHE A 291 -20.60 24.08 -4.06
CA PHE A 291 -19.25 24.56 -3.80
C PHE A 291 -19.15 26.07 -3.98
N SER A 292 -18.29 26.68 -3.18
CA SER A 292 -17.76 28.01 -3.46
C SER A 292 -16.31 27.89 -3.91
N PHE A 293 -16.07 28.45 -5.08
CA PHE A 293 -14.75 28.65 -5.69
C PHE A 293 -14.33 30.13 -5.60
N ASP A 294 -14.93 30.93 -4.71
CA ASP A 294 -14.73 32.39 -4.66
C ASP A 294 -13.29 32.82 -4.27
N ALA A 295 -12.49 31.86 -3.80
CA ALA A 295 -11.05 31.95 -3.69
C ALA A 295 -10.45 30.66 -4.27
N PRO A 296 -10.47 30.46 -5.60
CA PRO A 296 -10.06 29.21 -6.19
C PRO A 296 -8.54 29.16 -6.14
N TYR A 297 -8.01 28.43 -5.17
CA TYR A 297 -6.60 28.12 -5.13
C TYR A 297 -6.37 26.96 -6.07
N TYR A 298 -5.94 27.28 -7.28
CA TYR A 298 -5.46 26.32 -8.26
C TYR A 298 -4.11 25.80 -7.78
N LEU A 299 -4.05 24.52 -7.42
CA LEU A 299 -2.78 23.85 -7.12
C LEU A 299 -2.04 23.52 -8.40
N ASN A 300 -2.80 23.13 -9.42
CA ASN A 300 -2.33 22.93 -10.78
C ASN A 300 -3.52 23.05 -11.74
N LYS A 301 -3.30 22.80 -13.04
CA LYS A 301 -4.32 22.89 -14.08
C LYS A 301 -5.51 21.92 -13.91
N HIS A 302 -5.33 20.88 -13.11
CA HIS A 302 -6.30 19.81 -12.88
C HIS A 302 -6.80 19.76 -11.44
N ALA A 303 -6.33 20.64 -10.54
CA ALA A 303 -6.63 20.52 -9.12
C ALA A 303 -6.93 21.89 -8.51
N THR A 304 -8.07 22.00 -7.83
CA THR A 304 -8.52 23.26 -7.22
C THR A 304 -9.07 22.99 -5.82
N LEU A 305 -8.74 23.85 -4.88
CA LEU A 305 -9.40 23.83 -3.58
C LEU A 305 -10.75 24.53 -3.65
N ALA A 306 -11.73 23.91 -3.02
CA ALA A 306 -13.09 24.43 -2.98
C ALA A 306 -13.64 24.36 -1.56
N ARG A 307 -14.59 25.24 -1.26
CA ARG A 307 -15.38 25.16 -0.05
C ARG A 307 -16.67 24.41 -0.37
N LEU A 308 -16.84 23.23 0.22
CA LEU A 308 -18.08 22.45 0.13
C LEU A 308 -19.05 22.89 1.23
N PHE A 309 -20.28 23.22 0.85
CA PHE A 309 -21.35 23.63 1.76
C PHE A 309 -22.18 22.45 2.27
N ASP A 310 -22.82 22.66 3.42
CA ASP A 310 -23.79 21.76 4.05
C ASP A 310 -23.35 20.28 4.18
N TYR A 311 -22.04 20.04 4.37
CA TYR A 311 -21.44 18.71 4.46
C TYR A 311 -20.49 18.56 5.66
N PRO A 312 -20.48 17.42 6.39
CA PRO A 312 -21.37 16.25 6.22
C PRO A 312 -22.79 16.49 6.74
N THR A 313 -23.01 17.58 7.47
CA THR A 313 -24.31 17.97 8.00
C THR A 313 -24.66 19.38 7.52
N LYS A 314 -25.96 19.67 7.45
CA LYS A 314 -26.46 21.01 7.11
C LYS A 314 -25.80 22.09 7.97
N TYR A 315 -25.50 23.23 7.36
CA TYR A 315 -24.82 24.38 7.95
C TYR A 315 -23.35 24.18 8.30
N GLN A 316 -22.72 23.04 8.00
CA GLN A 316 -21.28 22.88 8.09
C GLN A 316 -20.63 23.17 6.73
N SER A 317 -19.40 23.70 6.74
CA SER A 317 -18.60 23.84 5.51
C SER A 317 -17.25 23.18 5.72
N ARG A 318 -16.71 22.60 4.65
CA ARG A 318 -15.40 21.94 4.65
C ARG A 318 -14.56 22.45 3.49
N LEU A 319 -13.26 22.54 3.71
CA LEU A 319 -12.31 22.67 2.61
C LEU A 319 -12.10 21.29 1.99
N VAL A 320 -12.17 21.23 0.67
CA VAL A 320 -12.00 20.00 -0.11
C VAL A 320 -11.07 20.28 -1.27
N LEU A 321 -10.45 19.22 -1.77
CA LEU A 321 -9.68 19.26 -3.01
C LEU A 321 -10.54 18.66 -4.13
N VAL A 322 -10.66 19.38 -5.24
CA VAL A 322 -11.35 18.91 -6.44
C VAL A 322 -10.33 18.66 -7.52
N GLU A 323 -10.25 17.44 -8.03
CA GLU A 323 -9.49 17.13 -9.24
C GLU A 323 -10.39 17.02 -10.46
N TRP A 324 -10.06 17.76 -11.51
CA TRP A 324 -10.86 17.89 -12.71
C TRP A 324 -10.40 16.94 -13.81
N VAL A 325 -11.35 16.15 -14.30
CA VAL A 325 -11.24 15.29 -15.48
C VAL A 325 -11.86 16.05 -16.65
N SER A 326 -11.05 16.35 -17.67
CA SER A 326 -11.53 17.01 -18.89
C SER A 326 -11.97 15.96 -19.92
N VAL A 327 -13.24 16.01 -20.33
CA VAL A 327 -13.77 15.12 -21.37
C VAL A 327 -13.57 15.77 -22.75
N GLY A 328 -12.74 15.14 -23.60
CA GLY A 328 -12.75 15.42 -25.04
C GLY A 328 -12.20 16.79 -25.50
N ARG A 329 -10.96 17.15 -25.13
CA ARG A 329 -10.26 18.27 -25.81
C ARG A 329 -9.89 17.88 -27.25
N GLY A 330 -10.79 18.09 -28.22
CA GLY A 330 -10.43 18.10 -29.66
C GLY A 330 -11.36 17.37 -30.63
N ALA A 331 -12.31 16.56 -30.14
CA ALA A 331 -13.37 15.94 -30.94
C ALA A 331 -14.73 16.45 -30.44
N PRO A 332 -15.82 16.42 -31.25
CA PRO A 332 -17.16 16.66 -30.71
C PRO A 332 -17.38 15.66 -29.57
N SER A 333 -17.48 16.14 -28.33
CA SER A 333 -17.75 15.31 -27.16
C SER A 333 -19.10 14.63 -27.39
N THR A 334 -19.08 13.37 -27.79
CA THR A 334 -20.29 12.57 -27.86
C THR A 334 -20.79 12.37 -26.44
N THR A 335 -22.10 12.28 -26.27
CA THR A 335 -22.72 11.93 -24.98
C THR A 335 -22.09 10.66 -24.40
N ASP A 336 -21.75 9.71 -25.27
CA ASP A 336 -21.10 8.44 -24.89
C ASP A 336 -19.73 8.66 -24.23
N ALA A 337 -18.89 9.56 -24.76
CA ALA A 337 -17.57 9.83 -24.18
C ALA A 337 -17.65 10.48 -22.79
N ILE A 338 -18.69 11.30 -22.56
CA ILE A 338 -18.97 11.90 -21.25
C ILE A 338 -19.42 10.83 -20.25
N LEU A 339 -20.32 9.94 -20.67
CA LEU A 339 -20.81 8.85 -19.84
C LEU A 339 -19.69 7.87 -19.48
N GLU A 340 -18.83 7.52 -20.44
CA GLU A 340 -17.65 6.68 -20.21
C GLU A 340 -16.70 7.32 -19.19
N ALA A 341 -16.34 8.59 -19.37
CA ALA A 341 -15.49 9.31 -18.42
C ALA A 341 -16.12 9.41 -17.02
N LEU A 342 -17.44 9.60 -16.96
CA LEU A 342 -18.18 9.62 -15.69
C LEU A 342 -18.14 8.25 -15.02
N ASP A 343 -18.30 7.16 -15.76
CA ASP A 343 -18.25 5.80 -15.23
C ASP A 343 -16.84 5.44 -14.74
N GLU A 344 -15.79 5.81 -15.47
CA GLU A 344 -14.40 5.68 -14.99
C GLU A 344 -14.14 6.49 -13.71
N THR A 345 -14.69 7.70 -13.64
CA THR A 345 -14.62 8.55 -12.45
C THR A 345 -15.36 7.90 -11.28
N LYS A 346 -16.52 7.26 -11.49
CA LYS A 346 -17.26 6.52 -10.45
C LYS A 346 -16.45 5.35 -9.90
N VAL A 347 -15.80 4.58 -10.76
CA VAL A 347 -14.95 3.46 -10.35
C VAL A 347 -13.78 3.97 -9.51
N THR A 348 -13.09 5.01 -9.99
CA THR A 348 -11.97 5.65 -9.26
C THR A 348 -12.43 6.22 -7.92
N TRP A 349 -13.58 6.91 -7.89
CA TRP A 349 -14.19 7.40 -6.66
C TRP A 349 -14.46 6.26 -5.69
N TYR A 350 -15.06 5.16 -6.14
CA TYR A 350 -15.42 4.04 -5.27
C TYR A 350 -14.18 3.42 -4.60
N ILE A 351 -13.13 3.17 -5.39
CA ILE A 351 -11.85 2.64 -4.89
C ILE A 351 -11.25 3.59 -3.85
N LEU A 352 -11.16 4.88 -4.17
CA LEU A 352 -10.56 5.86 -3.28
C LEU A 352 -11.47 6.24 -2.09
N HIS A 353 -12.76 5.87 -2.13
CA HIS A 353 -13.68 6.05 -1.00
C HIS A 353 -13.49 4.96 0.04
N ALA A 354 -12.99 3.79 -0.36
CA ALA A 354 -12.74 2.69 0.55
C ALA A 354 -11.76 3.12 1.66
N VAL A 355 -12.04 2.63 2.88
CA VAL A 355 -11.14 2.78 4.01
C VAL A 355 -9.85 2.04 3.69
N LYS A 356 -8.72 2.68 3.94
CA LYS A 356 -7.38 2.22 3.57
C LYS A 356 -6.34 2.68 4.60
N PRO A 357 -5.19 1.98 4.73
CA PRO A 357 -4.12 2.37 5.64
C PRO A 357 -3.58 3.77 5.34
N GLU A 358 -3.10 4.46 6.38
CA GLU A 358 -2.50 5.79 6.21
C GLU A 358 -1.18 5.73 5.42
N LYS A 359 -0.48 4.58 5.50
CA LYS A 359 0.76 4.29 4.76
C LYS A 359 0.60 4.25 3.24
N LEU A 360 -0.62 4.17 2.72
CA LEU A 360 -0.89 4.31 1.29
C LEU A 360 -0.78 5.76 0.82
N PHE A 361 -0.84 6.74 1.74
CA PHE A 361 -0.76 8.17 1.43
C PHE A 361 -1.78 8.65 0.38
N LEU A 362 -2.89 7.93 0.24
CA LEU A 362 -3.94 8.22 -0.73
C LEU A 362 -5.08 9.02 -0.07
N PRO A 363 -5.62 10.06 -0.72
CA PRO A 363 -6.75 10.81 -0.20
C PRO A 363 -8.03 9.96 -0.14
N ALA A 364 -8.88 10.25 0.84
CA ALA A 364 -10.24 9.72 0.86
C ALA A 364 -11.13 10.55 -0.07
N THR A 365 -11.87 9.92 -0.98
CA THR A 365 -12.88 10.61 -1.78
C THR A 365 -14.21 10.71 -1.03
N ILE A 366 -14.94 11.80 -1.22
CA ILE A 366 -16.27 12.01 -0.60
C ILE A 366 -17.40 12.12 -1.61
N GLY A 367 -17.10 12.33 -2.89
CA GLY A 367 -18.07 12.34 -3.98
C GLY A 367 -17.47 12.79 -5.30
N ILE A 368 -18.36 13.04 -6.25
CA ILE A 368 -18.04 13.47 -7.62
C ILE A 368 -18.84 14.74 -7.92
N ILE A 369 -18.25 15.70 -8.63
CA ILE A 369 -18.95 16.84 -9.22
C ILE A 369 -19.31 16.46 -10.66
N PHE A 370 -20.59 16.54 -10.98
CA PHE A 370 -21.07 16.40 -12.34
C PHE A 370 -22.19 17.39 -12.57
N ASP A 371 -22.03 18.24 -13.57
CA ASP A 371 -22.99 19.28 -13.93
C ASP A 371 -23.40 19.10 -15.39
N GLU A 372 -24.70 18.85 -15.61
CA GLU A 372 -25.28 18.68 -16.94
C GLU A 372 -25.12 19.94 -17.81
N SER A 373 -24.96 21.11 -17.20
CA SER A 373 -24.72 22.37 -17.91
C SER A 373 -23.29 22.51 -18.43
N ASN A 374 -22.34 21.78 -17.84
CA ASN A 374 -20.95 21.71 -18.27
C ASN A 374 -20.45 20.26 -18.26
N PRO A 375 -20.99 19.40 -19.14
CA PRO A 375 -20.72 17.97 -19.11
C PRO A 375 -19.28 17.63 -19.55
N GLY A 376 -18.54 18.61 -20.09
CA GLY A 376 -17.15 18.45 -20.50
C GLY A 376 -16.16 18.38 -19.33
N THR A 377 -16.60 18.61 -18.09
CA THR A 377 -15.72 18.58 -16.91
C THR A 377 -16.37 17.79 -15.78
N ILE A 378 -15.63 16.82 -15.24
CA ILE A 378 -16.05 16.00 -14.11
C ILE A 378 -15.06 16.23 -12.97
N GLY A 379 -15.53 16.39 -11.73
CA GLY A 379 -14.66 16.64 -10.57
C GLY A 379 -14.62 15.45 -9.61
N ILE A 380 -13.45 14.98 -9.21
CA ILE A 380 -13.29 14.04 -8.08
C ILE A 380 -13.07 14.86 -6.80
N VAL A 381 -13.91 14.65 -5.79
CA VAL A 381 -13.86 15.44 -4.54
C VAL A 381 -13.14 14.65 -3.46
N PHE A 382 -11.97 15.15 -3.07
CA PHE A 382 -11.11 14.60 -2.03
C PHE A 382 -11.27 15.33 -0.70
N GLN A 383 -11.26 14.54 0.37
CA GLN A 383 -11.19 15.00 1.74
C GLN A 383 -9.75 15.33 2.11
N LEU A 384 -9.55 16.54 2.63
CA LEU A 384 -8.26 16.99 3.16
C LEU A 384 -8.03 16.46 4.60
N PRO A 385 -6.78 16.51 5.10
CA PRO A 385 -6.47 16.18 6.49
C PRO A 385 -7.37 16.92 7.50
N PRO A 386 -7.73 16.30 8.65
CA PRO A 386 -8.69 16.86 9.60
C PRO A 386 -8.38 18.29 10.06
N HIS A 387 -7.11 18.60 10.31
CA HIS A 387 -6.65 19.93 10.76
C HIS A 387 -6.81 21.01 9.68
N ILE A 388 -6.74 20.62 8.41
CA ILE A 388 -6.92 21.53 7.27
C ILE A 388 -8.39 21.86 7.05
N ARG A 389 -9.28 20.85 7.12
CA ARG A 389 -10.71 20.99 6.77
C ARG A 389 -11.64 21.44 7.91
N GLY A 390 -11.19 21.42 9.17
CA GLY A 390 -11.99 21.77 10.35
C GLY A 390 -12.22 23.27 10.54
N ASN A 391 -13.11 23.68 11.44
CA ASN A 391 -13.19 25.06 11.97
C ASN A 391 -13.32 26.21 10.95
N LEU A 392 -13.92 25.96 9.77
CA LEU A 392 -14.23 27.05 8.83
C LEU A 392 -15.46 27.83 9.32
N PRO A 393 -15.44 29.18 9.30
CA PRO A 393 -16.60 29.98 9.69
C PRO A 393 -17.78 29.68 8.76
N THR A 394 -18.83 29.08 9.30
CA THR A 394 -20.06 28.69 8.58
C THR A 394 -20.94 29.91 8.39
N LYS A 395 -20.75 30.59 7.26
CA LYS A 395 -21.36 31.90 6.91
C LYS A 395 -20.96 33.02 7.89
N PRO A 396 -20.92 34.29 7.45
CA PRO A 396 -20.94 35.38 8.40
C PRO A 396 -22.27 35.26 9.16
N VAL A 397 -22.22 34.79 10.40
CA VAL A 397 -23.29 35.08 11.35
C VAL A 397 -23.31 36.61 11.41
N LEU A 398 -24.32 37.23 10.80
CA LEU A 398 -24.63 38.64 11.02
C LEU A 398 -24.70 38.81 12.53
N GLY A 399 -23.61 39.31 13.11
CA GLY A 399 -23.46 39.44 14.54
C GLY A 399 -24.58 40.34 15.04
N ARG A 400 -25.37 39.85 16.00
CA ARG A 400 -26.14 40.74 16.86
C ARG A 400 -25.12 41.71 17.49
N PRO A 401 -25.31 43.04 17.35
CA PRO A 401 -24.42 44.01 17.98
C PRO A 401 -24.44 43.78 19.50
N GLY A 402 -23.28 43.58 20.13
CA GLY A 402 -23.13 43.62 21.59
C GLY A 402 -22.68 42.35 22.32
N HIS A 403 -22.30 41.24 21.65
CA HIS A 403 -21.71 40.09 22.35
C HIS A 403 -20.18 40.22 22.54
N PRO A 404 -19.65 40.27 23.78
CA PRO A 404 -18.23 40.51 24.07
C PRO A 404 -17.29 39.32 23.76
N GLY A 405 -17.77 38.29 23.07
CA GLY A 405 -16.99 37.08 22.74
C GLY A 405 -16.70 36.90 21.24
N GLY A 406 -16.83 37.97 20.44
CA GLY A 406 -16.68 37.89 18.99
C GLY A 406 -15.28 37.46 18.56
N ARG A 407 -15.09 36.16 18.29
CA ARG A 407 -13.93 35.67 17.52
C ARG A 407 -13.87 36.48 16.23
N VAL A 408 -12.71 37.09 15.96
CA VAL A 408 -12.42 37.73 14.67
C VAL A 408 -12.63 36.68 13.58
N VAL A 409 -13.72 36.78 12.83
CA VAL A 409 -13.99 35.89 11.70
C VAL A 409 -12.99 36.27 10.61
N ARG A 410 -11.86 35.55 10.55
CA ARG A 410 -10.89 35.72 9.46
C ARG A 410 -11.63 35.53 8.13
N SER A 411 -11.31 36.36 7.14
CA SER A 411 -11.93 36.23 5.83
C SER A 411 -11.64 34.83 5.26
N PRO A 412 -12.57 34.21 4.51
CA PRO A 412 -12.36 32.89 3.91
C PRO A 412 -11.05 32.79 3.12
N LYS A 413 -10.65 33.89 2.45
CA LYS A 413 -9.38 34.02 1.72
C LYS A 413 -8.15 33.87 2.63
N THR A 414 -8.17 34.43 3.83
CA THR A 414 -7.05 34.35 4.78
C THR A 414 -6.91 32.95 5.35
N ILE A 415 -8.04 32.32 5.71
CA ILE A 415 -8.05 30.96 6.27
C ILE A 415 -7.60 29.94 5.23
N ALA A 416 -8.08 30.09 3.99
CA ALA A 416 -7.66 29.24 2.90
C ALA A 416 -6.15 29.38 2.68
N ALA A 417 -5.61 30.60 2.54
CA ALA A 417 -4.18 30.84 2.35
C ALA A 417 -3.29 30.17 3.42
N GLN A 418 -3.69 30.20 4.70
CA GLN A 418 -2.92 29.58 5.80
C GLN A 418 -2.94 28.05 5.80
N ARG A 419 -3.89 27.45 5.07
CA ARG A 419 -4.13 26.01 5.06
C ARG A 419 -3.84 25.40 3.70
N MET A 420 -3.16 26.16 2.84
CA MET A 420 -2.81 25.75 1.49
C MET A 420 -1.80 24.60 1.55
N PRO A 421 -2.06 23.48 0.86
CA PRO A 421 -1.01 22.55 0.57
C PRO A 421 -0.05 23.14 -0.46
N THR A 422 1.19 22.73 -0.36
CA THR A 422 2.24 23.00 -1.35
C THR A 422 2.51 21.70 -2.09
N ASN A 423 2.44 21.70 -3.42
CA ASN A 423 2.88 20.53 -4.18
C ASN A 423 4.41 20.46 -4.21
N LEU A 424 4.97 19.25 -4.33
CA LEU A 424 6.42 19.05 -4.29
C LEU A 424 7.16 19.84 -5.38
N ARG A 425 6.55 20.02 -6.57
CA ARG A 425 7.15 20.83 -7.64
C ARG A 425 7.34 22.28 -7.21
N GLN A 426 6.31 22.87 -6.63
CA GLN A 426 6.33 24.24 -6.13
C GLN A 426 7.41 24.39 -5.05
N LEU A 427 7.51 23.44 -4.13
CA LEU A 427 8.54 23.45 -3.09
C LEU A 427 9.97 23.43 -3.67
N ILE A 428 10.22 22.62 -4.70
CA ILE A 428 11.52 22.57 -5.38
C ILE A 428 11.81 23.88 -6.14
N LEU A 429 10.79 24.45 -6.80
CA LEU A 429 10.92 25.67 -7.61
C LEU A 429 11.10 26.94 -6.78
N GLU A 430 10.43 27.04 -5.64
CA GLU A 430 10.49 28.19 -4.73
C GLU A 430 11.87 28.36 -4.10
N ARG A 431 12.74 27.34 -4.20
CA ARG A 431 14.16 27.38 -3.85
C ARG A 431 14.38 28.11 -2.52
N GLU A 432 13.91 27.52 -1.42
CA GLU A 432 14.47 27.90 -0.13
C GLU A 432 16.01 27.87 -0.25
N PRO A 433 16.74 28.92 0.14
CA PRO A 433 18.17 29.07 -0.16
C PRO A 433 19.05 27.95 0.40
N LYS A 434 18.50 27.08 1.25
CA LYS A 434 19.15 25.88 1.80
C LYS A 434 18.54 24.55 1.30
N GLY A 435 17.40 24.58 0.63
CA GLY A 435 16.55 23.42 0.35
C GLY A 435 16.07 22.72 1.62
N ILE A 436 15.27 21.66 1.49
CA ILE A 436 14.95 20.78 2.63
C ILE A 436 16.14 19.86 2.91
N ASP A 437 16.27 19.42 4.16
CA ASP A 437 17.33 18.51 4.59
C ASP A 437 17.30 17.18 3.81
N LEU A 438 18.49 16.63 3.52
CA LEU A 438 18.63 15.41 2.73
C LEU A 438 17.92 14.21 3.35
N GLY A 439 17.93 14.09 4.68
CA GLY A 439 17.20 13.05 5.40
C GLY A 439 15.69 13.12 5.17
N ILE A 440 15.12 14.35 5.14
CA ILE A 440 13.69 14.55 4.82
C ILE A 440 13.39 14.08 3.39
N ARG A 441 14.29 14.35 2.44
CA ARG A 441 14.15 13.90 1.04
C ARG A 441 14.16 12.38 0.94
N PHE A 442 15.06 11.71 1.67
CA PHE A 442 15.12 10.25 1.72
C PHE A 442 13.84 9.65 2.32
N GLN A 443 13.30 10.27 3.37
CA GLN A 443 12.03 9.85 3.93
C GLN A 443 10.86 10.05 2.96
N LEU A 444 10.79 11.17 2.24
CA LEU A 444 9.78 11.40 1.20
C LEU A 444 9.89 10.36 0.08
N ALA A 445 11.10 10.08 -0.40
CA ALA A 445 11.36 9.05 -1.41
C ALA A 445 10.92 7.66 -0.94
N LYS A 446 11.27 7.27 0.29
CA LYS A 446 10.86 6.00 0.89
C LYS A 446 9.33 5.92 1.00
N ARG A 447 8.67 6.96 1.52
CA ARG A 447 7.20 7.00 1.67
C ARG A 447 6.49 6.88 0.32
N LEU A 448 6.99 7.58 -0.70
CA LEU A 448 6.44 7.48 -2.05
C LEU A 448 6.57 6.07 -2.61
N LEU A 449 7.75 5.45 -2.49
CA LEU A 449 7.97 4.09 -2.97
C LEU A 449 7.13 3.07 -2.20
N ASP A 450 7.01 3.21 -0.87
CA ASP A 450 6.14 2.37 -0.04
C ASP A 450 4.66 2.52 -0.45
N ALA A 451 4.19 3.73 -0.73
CA ALA A 451 2.83 3.98 -1.21
C ALA A 451 2.55 3.24 -2.53
N VAL A 452 3.46 3.38 -3.50
CA VAL A 452 3.35 2.78 -4.83
C VAL A 452 3.40 1.26 -4.75
N TYR A 453 4.30 0.70 -3.93
CA TYR A 453 4.35 -0.73 -3.66
C TYR A 453 3.01 -1.26 -3.11
N LEU A 454 2.41 -0.57 -2.14
CA LEU A 454 1.12 -0.97 -1.56
C LEU A 454 -0.01 -0.85 -2.60
N MET A 455 -0.01 0.19 -3.44
CA MET A 455 -0.97 0.31 -4.54
C MET A 455 -0.84 -0.88 -5.51
N HIS A 456 0.39 -1.19 -5.94
CA HIS A 456 0.67 -2.29 -6.86
C HIS A 456 0.31 -3.66 -6.27
N THR A 457 0.55 -3.83 -4.97
CA THR A 457 0.15 -5.03 -4.22
C THR A 457 -1.36 -5.22 -4.25
N ALA A 458 -2.13 -4.14 -4.08
CA ALA A 458 -3.59 -4.16 -4.22
C ALA A 458 -4.07 -4.24 -5.69
N ARG A 459 -3.15 -4.27 -6.67
CA ARG A 459 -3.43 -4.23 -8.12
C ARG A 459 -4.05 -2.91 -8.58
N PHE A 460 -3.66 -1.81 -7.96
CA PHE A 460 -4.02 -0.45 -8.36
C PHE A 460 -2.79 0.30 -8.85
N THR A 461 -2.90 0.99 -9.99
CA THR A 461 -1.84 1.79 -10.59
C THR A 461 -2.20 3.27 -10.53
N HIS A 462 -1.21 4.13 -10.34
CA HIS A 462 -1.39 5.56 -10.20
C HIS A 462 -1.55 6.26 -11.56
N GLY A 463 -0.67 6.00 -12.52
CA GLY A 463 -0.74 6.54 -13.88
C GLY A 463 -0.04 7.87 -14.10
N THR A 464 0.06 8.70 -13.06
CA THR A 464 0.48 10.11 -13.21
C THR A 464 1.49 10.58 -12.17
N ILE A 465 2.33 9.69 -11.62
CA ILE A 465 3.27 10.02 -10.54
C ILE A 465 4.26 11.11 -10.99
N ARG A 466 4.20 12.27 -10.33
CA ARG A 466 5.07 13.42 -10.56
C ARG A 466 5.09 14.36 -9.34
N PRO A 467 5.99 15.34 -9.28
CA PRO A 467 6.05 16.27 -8.16
C PRO A 467 4.77 17.12 -7.99
N ASP A 468 4.04 17.43 -9.07
CA ASP A 468 2.77 18.16 -9.01
C ASP A 468 1.63 17.36 -8.34
N THR A 469 1.77 16.05 -8.23
CA THR A 469 0.76 15.14 -7.67
C THR A 469 1.11 14.69 -6.25
N ILE A 470 2.15 15.26 -5.64
CA ILE A 470 2.52 15.00 -4.25
C ILE A 470 2.26 16.28 -3.47
N LEU A 471 1.25 16.27 -2.63
CA LEU A 471 0.84 17.42 -1.81
C LEU A 471 1.40 17.30 -0.40
N LEU A 472 1.96 18.40 0.09
CA LEU A 472 2.43 18.57 1.46
C LEU A 472 1.52 19.58 2.15
N PHE A 473 1.17 19.33 3.40
CA PHE A 473 0.25 20.19 4.15
C PHE A 473 0.97 20.94 5.26
N PRO A 474 0.47 22.10 5.68
CA PRO A 474 0.93 22.76 6.89
C PRO A 474 0.90 21.83 8.11
N SER A 475 1.92 21.93 8.95
CA SER A 475 2.08 21.09 10.14
C SER A 475 1.01 21.39 11.19
N THR A 476 0.65 20.36 11.94
CA THR A 476 -0.21 20.45 13.13
C THR A 476 0.55 20.81 14.39
N LEU A 477 1.89 20.75 14.36
CA LEU A 477 2.71 21.08 15.51
C LEU A 477 2.51 22.57 15.82
N PRO A 478 2.14 22.92 17.07
CA PRO A 478 2.07 24.32 17.44
C PRO A 478 3.45 24.95 17.22
N PRO A 479 3.52 26.21 16.76
CA PRO A 479 4.78 26.94 16.86
C PRO A 479 5.26 26.81 18.31
N THR A 480 6.57 26.76 18.52
CA THR A 480 7.24 26.56 19.82
C THR A 480 6.89 27.61 20.91
N SER A 481 5.82 28.39 20.74
CA SER A 481 5.20 29.22 21.75
C SER A 481 4.67 28.37 22.91
N ASN A 482 5.22 28.61 24.09
CA ASN A 482 4.86 27.99 25.38
C ASN A 482 3.46 28.39 25.90
N ASP A 483 2.50 28.78 25.05
CA ASP A 483 1.18 29.21 25.51
C ASP A 483 0.15 28.06 25.40
N PRO A 484 -0.20 27.38 26.51
CA PRO A 484 -1.10 26.24 26.54
C PRO A 484 -2.57 26.60 26.21
N ASN A 485 -2.91 27.88 26.03
CA ASN A 485 -4.27 28.32 25.72
C ASN A 485 -4.50 28.71 24.25
N THR A 486 -3.49 28.59 23.38
CA THR A 486 -3.65 28.93 21.95
C THR A 486 -4.24 27.73 21.20
N ASP A 487 -5.40 27.93 20.57
CA ASP A 487 -6.00 26.96 19.64
C ASP A 487 -4.92 26.57 18.59
N PRO A 488 -4.68 25.27 18.29
CA PRO A 488 -3.62 24.84 17.38
C PRO A 488 -4.04 25.13 15.92
N ASP A 489 -4.04 26.41 15.55
CA ASP A 489 -4.08 26.82 14.16
C ASP A 489 -2.80 26.30 13.48
N PRO A 490 -2.90 25.70 12.28
CA PRO A 490 -1.73 25.19 11.57
C PRO A 490 -0.76 26.32 11.27
N ASP A 491 0.53 26.08 11.48
CA ASP A 491 1.57 27.04 11.09
C ASP A 491 1.79 26.95 9.57
N PRO A 492 1.37 27.97 8.79
CA PRO A 492 1.49 27.96 7.33
C PRO A 492 2.95 27.97 6.85
N THR A 493 3.91 28.28 7.73
CA THR A 493 5.33 28.36 7.40
C THR A 493 6.06 27.02 7.53
N THR A 494 5.46 26.05 8.20
CA THR A 494 6.05 24.72 8.39
C THR A 494 5.21 23.66 7.69
N LEU A 495 5.81 22.93 6.77
CA LEU A 495 5.16 21.81 6.09
C LEU A 495 5.41 20.50 6.84
N ASP A 496 4.40 19.64 6.85
CA ASP A 496 4.50 18.27 7.31
C ASP A 496 4.96 17.36 6.17
N TYR A 497 6.21 16.92 6.26
CA TYR A 497 6.81 15.96 5.33
C TYR A 497 6.55 14.49 5.72
N SER A 498 5.92 14.26 6.88
CA SER A 498 5.66 12.92 7.40
C SER A 498 4.45 12.24 6.75
N THR A 499 3.48 13.04 6.31
CA THR A 499 2.25 12.55 5.66
C THR A 499 2.03 13.24 4.32
N PRO A 500 2.89 13.01 3.31
CA PRO A 500 2.61 13.48 1.95
C PRO A 500 1.32 12.84 1.45
N LEU A 501 0.58 13.53 0.58
CA LEU A 501 -0.62 12.99 -0.04
C LEU A 501 -0.41 12.84 -1.54
N LEU A 502 -0.55 11.63 -2.04
CA LEU A 502 -0.45 11.31 -3.45
C LEU A 502 -1.82 11.52 -4.10
N THR A 503 -1.92 12.47 -5.02
CA THR A 503 -3.13 12.82 -5.78
C THR A 503 -2.89 12.63 -7.29
N GLY A 504 -3.73 13.11 -8.21
CA GLY A 504 -3.50 12.98 -9.65
C GLY A 504 -4.30 11.85 -10.30
N PHE A 505 -5.40 11.43 -9.67
CA PHE A 505 -6.23 10.33 -10.14
C PHE A 505 -7.20 10.72 -11.28
N HIS A 506 -7.17 11.98 -11.71
CA HIS A 506 -7.95 12.47 -12.86
C HIS A 506 -7.71 11.70 -14.17
N ASN A 507 -6.60 10.97 -14.30
CA ASN A 507 -6.27 10.12 -15.44
C ASN A 507 -5.77 8.72 -15.01
N ALA A 508 -6.10 8.28 -13.79
CA ALA A 508 -5.57 7.00 -13.31
C ALA A 508 -6.13 5.84 -14.15
N PRO A 509 -5.26 5.06 -14.83
CA PRO A 509 -5.71 3.90 -15.57
C PRO A 509 -6.17 2.85 -14.56
N LEU A 510 -7.44 2.46 -14.66
CA LEU A 510 -7.97 1.33 -13.90
C LEU A 510 -7.51 0.04 -14.55
N CYS A 511 -6.36 -0.47 -14.11
CA CYS A 511 -5.88 -1.79 -14.49
C CYS A 511 -6.62 -2.90 -13.72
N THR A 512 -7.91 -3.06 -13.98
CA THR A 512 -8.67 -4.22 -13.52
C THR A 512 -8.43 -5.41 -14.47
N ALA A 513 -7.27 -6.08 -14.38
CA ALA A 513 -7.06 -7.37 -15.08
C ALA A 513 -7.92 -8.46 -14.41
N HIS A 514 -8.63 -9.37 -15.09
CA HIS A 514 -8.45 -10.02 -16.38
C HIS A 514 -9.76 -10.13 -17.18
N THR A 515 -9.85 -9.46 -18.32
CA THR A 515 -10.58 -10.04 -19.47
C THR A 515 -9.54 -10.80 -20.30
N PRO A 516 -9.72 -12.11 -20.60
CA PRO A 516 -8.90 -12.77 -21.61
C PRO A 516 -8.99 -11.97 -22.93
N PRO A 517 -7.92 -11.93 -23.73
CA PRO A 517 -7.93 -11.17 -24.98
C PRO A 517 -9.13 -11.62 -25.83
N PRO A 518 -9.96 -10.69 -26.33
CA PRO A 518 -11.00 -11.06 -27.29
C PRO A 518 -10.34 -11.70 -28.51
N PRO A 519 -10.98 -12.71 -29.15
CA PRO A 519 -10.49 -13.26 -30.39
C PRO A 519 -10.30 -12.14 -31.41
N PRO A 520 -9.25 -12.20 -32.26
CA PRO A 520 -8.93 -11.12 -33.19
C PRO A 520 -10.14 -10.82 -34.07
N THR A 521 -10.72 -9.64 -33.88
CA THR A 521 -11.77 -9.13 -34.76
C THR A 521 -11.16 -8.76 -36.11
N PRO A 522 -11.82 -9.11 -37.23
CA PRO A 522 -11.33 -8.77 -38.56
C PRO A 522 -11.23 -7.26 -38.72
N THR A 523 -10.08 -6.82 -39.21
CA THR A 523 -9.76 -5.43 -39.56
C THR A 523 -10.74 -4.92 -40.62
N TRP A 524 -11.65 -4.03 -40.23
CA TRP A 524 -12.45 -3.24 -41.15
C TRP A 524 -11.65 -2.03 -41.63
N THR A 525 -11.30 -2.00 -42.90
CA THR A 525 -10.78 -0.83 -43.60
C THR A 525 -11.88 0.21 -43.77
N GLN A 526 -11.69 1.43 -43.24
CA GLN A 526 -12.57 2.56 -43.56
C GLN A 526 -12.40 2.99 -45.03
N PRO A 527 -13.47 3.39 -45.73
CA PRO A 527 -13.36 4.03 -47.03
C PRO A 527 -12.89 5.47 -46.87
N GLU A 528 -11.87 5.85 -47.64
CA GLU A 528 -11.41 7.22 -47.78
C GLU A 528 -12.45 8.08 -48.48
N GLY A 529 -12.69 9.27 -47.93
CA GLY A 529 -13.33 10.38 -48.64
C GLY A 529 -14.48 10.99 -47.86
N LEU A 530 -14.21 12.15 -47.24
CA LEU A 530 -15.08 13.33 -47.20
C LEU A 530 -14.39 14.42 -46.34
N LYS A 531 -13.98 15.53 -46.96
CA LYS A 531 -13.50 16.74 -46.26
C LYS A 531 -14.65 17.74 -46.12
N PRO A 532 -14.99 18.25 -44.93
CA PRO A 532 -15.88 19.41 -44.80
C PRO A 532 -15.07 20.71 -44.82
N ILE A 533 -15.39 21.58 -45.78
CA ILE A 533 -14.98 22.98 -45.84
C ILE A 533 -15.97 23.78 -45.01
N LEU A 534 -15.57 24.29 -43.84
CA LEU A 534 -16.32 25.31 -43.10
C LEU A 534 -15.36 26.25 -42.35
N LYS A 535 -15.40 27.54 -42.72
CA LYS A 535 -14.64 28.63 -42.09
C LYS A 535 -15.31 29.02 -40.76
N LYS A 536 -14.54 29.10 -39.66
CA LYS A 536 -14.99 29.62 -38.36
C LYS A 536 -14.75 31.14 -38.24
N PRO A 537 -15.60 31.89 -37.51
CA PRO A 537 -15.44 33.31 -37.27
C PRO A 537 -14.38 33.62 -36.20
N HIS A 538 -13.78 34.81 -36.30
CA HIS A 538 -12.73 35.33 -35.41
C HIS A 538 -13.20 35.48 -33.95
N ARG A 539 -12.44 34.91 -33.02
CA ARG A 539 -12.50 35.18 -31.57
C ARG A 539 -11.26 36.01 -31.18
N PRO A 540 -11.36 36.99 -30.27
CA PRO A 540 -10.20 37.76 -29.81
C PRO A 540 -9.15 36.87 -29.13
N PRO A 541 -7.86 37.27 -29.16
CA PRO A 541 -6.76 36.42 -28.69
C PRO A 541 -6.84 36.20 -27.18
N PRO A 542 -6.75 34.96 -26.69
CA PRO A 542 -6.59 34.68 -25.28
C PRO A 542 -5.26 35.24 -24.78
N GLN A 543 -5.24 35.72 -23.54
CA GLN A 543 -4.00 36.08 -22.86
C GLN A 543 -3.04 34.87 -22.85
N PRO A 544 -1.71 35.08 -22.91
CA PRO A 544 -0.75 34.00 -22.96
C PRO A 544 -0.81 33.18 -21.67
N GLU A 545 -1.49 32.04 -21.73
CA GLU A 545 -1.47 31.07 -20.65
C GLU A 545 -0.04 30.52 -20.47
N PRO A 546 0.38 30.22 -19.23
CA PRO A 546 1.66 29.59 -18.97
C PRO A 546 1.76 28.28 -19.77
N ARG A 547 2.88 28.15 -20.48
CA ARG A 547 3.19 27.08 -21.44
C ARG A 547 2.74 25.71 -20.93
N GLU A 548 1.82 25.10 -21.66
CA GLU A 548 1.37 23.75 -21.40
C GLU A 548 2.53 22.79 -21.67
N VAL A 549 3.20 22.32 -20.62
CA VAL A 549 4.00 21.09 -20.71
C VAL A 549 2.98 19.98 -20.97
N LEU A 550 2.69 19.75 -22.25
CA LEU A 550 1.89 18.64 -22.73
C LEU A 550 2.73 17.38 -22.46
N LEU A 551 2.22 16.47 -21.62
CA LEU A 551 2.64 15.07 -21.39
C LEU A 551 4.04 14.71 -21.98
N ASP A 552 5.07 14.32 -21.25
CA ASP A 552 5.05 13.19 -20.33
C ASP A 552 6.51 12.77 -19.98
N CYS A 553 7.44 13.69 -19.70
CA CYS A 553 8.83 13.26 -19.38
C CYS A 553 8.93 12.38 -18.11
N TYR A 554 7.89 12.40 -17.26
CA TYR A 554 7.71 11.51 -16.12
C TYR A 554 7.09 10.16 -16.48
N ALA A 555 6.46 10.03 -17.65
CA ALA A 555 5.90 8.76 -18.07
C ALA A 555 6.97 7.90 -18.74
N HIS A 556 6.82 6.59 -18.58
CA HIS A 556 7.73 5.64 -19.18
C HIS A 556 7.77 5.79 -20.72
N PRO A 557 8.95 5.70 -21.36
CA PRO A 557 9.12 5.91 -22.80
C PRO A 557 8.21 5.02 -23.65
N GLU A 558 8.09 3.75 -23.27
CA GLU A 558 7.22 2.81 -23.97
C GLU A 558 5.74 3.25 -23.93
N TYR A 559 5.28 3.75 -22.78
CA TYR A 559 3.91 4.27 -22.63
C TYR A 559 3.69 5.51 -23.51
N ARG A 560 4.67 6.42 -23.55
CA ARG A 560 4.64 7.60 -24.43
C ARG A 560 4.54 7.20 -25.90
N LEU A 561 5.40 6.29 -26.35
CA LEU A 561 5.45 5.83 -27.74
C LEU A 561 4.16 5.11 -28.14
N ASN A 562 3.62 4.25 -27.27
CA ASN A 562 2.35 3.56 -27.51
C ASN A 562 1.17 4.55 -27.61
N THR A 563 1.17 5.59 -26.79
CA THR A 563 0.13 6.65 -26.82
C THR A 563 0.25 7.48 -28.10
N MET A 564 1.47 7.84 -28.51
CA MET A 564 1.74 8.59 -29.75
C MET A 564 1.33 7.82 -31.00
N ALA A 565 1.52 6.50 -31.02
CA ALA A 565 1.18 5.64 -32.15
C ALA A 565 -0.34 5.48 -32.38
N GLY A 566 -1.20 6.18 -31.62
CA GLY A 566 -2.66 6.06 -31.73
C GLY A 566 -3.20 4.68 -31.35
N ARG A 567 -2.35 3.79 -30.79
CA ARG A 567 -2.71 2.42 -30.40
C ARG A 567 -3.55 2.34 -29.14
N ARG A 568 -4.04 3.49 -28.63
CA ARG A 568 -4.94 3.59 -27.48
C ARG A 568 -6.22 2.77 -27.64
N GLY A 569 -6.68 2.54 -28.88
CA GLY A 569 -7.87 1.73 -29.16
C GLY A 569 -7.61 0.24 -29.38
N SER A 570 -6.36 -0.19 -29.64
CA SER A 570 -6.03 -1.59 -29.95
C SER A 570 -5.40 -2.33 -28.76
N LEU A 571 -4.78 -1.60 -27.84
CA LEU A 571 -4.54 -2.08 -26.49
C LEU A 571 -5.78 -1.66 -25.71
N GLY A 572 -6.73 -2.58 -25.47
CA GLY A 572 -7.93 -2.28 -24.69
C GLY A 572 -7.60 -1.78 -23.27
N ARG A 573 -8.57 -1.85 -22.36
CA ARG A 573 -8.48 -1.58 -20.90
C ARG A 573 -7.25 -2.16 -20.13
N GLY A 574 -6.28 -2.82 -20.77
CA GLY A 574 -5.14 -3.53 -20.17
C GLY A 574 -3.73 -3.02 -20.52
N GLY A 575 -3.50 -1.73 -20.72
CA GLY A 575 -2.19 -1.24 -21.21
C GLY A 575 -1.23 -0.58 -20.22
N PHE A 576 -1.63 -0.30 -18.97
CA PHE A 576 -0.73 0.40 -18.03
C PHE A 576 0.01 -0.61 -17.14
N SER A 577 1.34 -0.59 -17.20
CA SER A 577 2.18 -1.47 -16.41
C SER A 577 2.61 -0.80 -15.11
N ARG A 578 2.74 -1.58 -14.03
CA ARG A 578 3.34 -1.14 -12.76
C ARG A 578 4.74 -0.53 -12.94
N VAL A 579 5.48 -1.03 -13.93
CA VAL A 579 6.81 -0.51 -14.31
C VAL A 579 6.74 0.96 -14.70
N TYR A 580 5.61 1.42 -15.25
CA TYR A 580 5.45 2.81 -15.67
C TYR A 580 5.31 3.76 -14.48
N ASP A 581 4.61 3.33 -13.42
CA ASP A 581 4.58 4.07 -12.15
C ASP A 581 5.98 4.11 -11.52
N LEU A 582 6.72 3.00 -11.55
CA LEU A 582 8.08 2.95 -11.01
C LEU A 582 9.04 3.91 -11.72
N TYR A 583 8.90 4.08 -13.04
CA TYR A 583 9.66 5.09 -13.78
C TYR A 583 9.30 6.52 -13.32
N GLY A 584 8.01 6.81 -13.12
CA GLY A 584 7.55 8.08 -12.56
C GLY A 584 8.12 8.34 -11.15
N VAL A 585 8.18 7.30 -10.30
CA VAL A 585 8.87 7.35 -9.01
C VAL A 585 10.35 7.70 -9.20
N GLY A 586 11.05 7.03 -10.12
CA GLY A 586 12.46 7.31 -10.44
C GLY A 586 12.70 8.77 -10.84
N CYS A 587 11.81 9.35 -11.64
CA CYS A 587 11.85 10.76 -12.00
C CYS A 587 11.69 11.68 -10.77
N VAL A 588 10.74 11.40 -9.89
CA VAL A 588 10.56 12.19 -8.65
C VAL A 588 11.76 12.05 -7.70
N LEU A 589 12.31 10.83 -7.56
CA LEU A 589 13.50 10.58 -6.75
C LEU A 589 14.72 11.35 -7.27
N LEU A 590 14.88 11.43 -8.60
CA LEU A 590 15.94 12.23 -9.21
C LEU A 590 15.79 13.71 -8.86
N GLU A 591 14.59 14.27 -8.97
CA GLU A 591 14.36 15.68 -8.61
C GLU A 591 14.58 15.95 -7.13
N LEU A 592 14.14 15.05 -6.25
CA LEU A 592 14.41 15.14 -4.81
C LEU A 592 15.93 15.14 -4.55
N GLY A 593 16.66 14.23 -5.18
CA GLY A 593 18.10 14.10 -4.97
C GLY A 593 18.90 15.30 -5.51
N LEU A 594 18.54 15.83 -6.68
CA LEU A 594 19.17 17.02 -7.27
C LEU A 594 18.66 18.33 -6.66
N TRP A 595 17.51 18.32 -5.99
CA TRP A 595 16.73 19.51 -5.63
C TRP A 595 16.45 20.43 -6.81
N GLU A 596 16.18 19.83 -7.97
CA GLU A 596 15.97 20.52 -9.22
C GLU A 596 14.91 19.80 -10.04
N THR A 597 14.01 20.56 -10.67
CA THR A 597 12.96 19.99 -11.50
C THR A 597 13.50 19.50 -12.84
N LEU A 598 12.90 18.46 -13.42
CA LEU A 598 13.29 17.85 -14.69
C LEU A 598 13.32 18.84 -15.85
N ASP A 599 12.50 19.90 -15.80
CA ASP A 599 12.52 20.97 -16.80
C ASP A 599 13.79 21.83 -16.76
N ARG A 600 14.59 21.74 -15.70
CA ARG A 600 15.88 22.45 -15.56
C ARG A 600 17.08 21.52 -15.68
N VAL A 601 16.88 20.22 -15.47
CA VAL A 601 17.91 19.20 -15.65
C VAL A 601 18.54 19.28 -17.05
N GLY A 602 19.88 19.18 -17.10
CA GLY A 602 20.64 19.26 -18.35
C GLY A 602 20.60 20.65 -19.00
N GLY A 603 20.45 21.72 -18.22
CA GLY A 603 20.36 23.09 -18.75
C GLY A 603 19.03 23.40 -19.44
N GLY A 604 17.98 22.63 -19.12
CA GLY A 604 16.65 22.79 -19.69
C GLY A 604 16.44 22.13 -21.05
N GLU A 605 17.30 21.18 -21.43
CA GLU A 605 17.17 20.40 -22.68
C GLU A 605 15.79 19.72 -22.80
N VAL A 606 15.29 19.13 -21.71
CA VAL A 606 13.97 18.46 -21.69
C VAL A 606 12.85 19.45 -21.95
N ALA A 607 12.88 20.62 -21.29
CA ALA A 607 11.90 21.68 -21.51
C ALA A 607 12.00 22.29 -22.91
N GLY A 608 13.20 22.41 -23.45
CA GLY A 608 13.46 22.92 -24.81
C GLY A 608 12.91 22.00 -25.91
N ARG A 609 12.78 20.70 -25.63
CA ARG A 609 12.18 19.73 -26.55
C ARG A 609 10.66 19.59 -26.41
N ALA A 610 10.06 20.13 -25.35
CA ALA A 610 8.61 20.06 -25.17
C ALA A 610 7.88 20.73 -26.35
N PRO A 611 6.80 20.12 -26.87
CA PRO A 611 6.10 20.66 -28.02
C PRO A 611 5.48 22.01 -27.67
N VAL A 612 5.72 23.04 -28.49
CA VAL A 612 5.17 24.38 -28.28
C VAL A 612 3.71 24.37 -28.69
N VAL A 613 2.80 24.32 -27.70
CA VAL A 613 1.36 24.44 -27.94
C VAL A 613 1.03 25.92 -28.15
N GLY A 614 0.88 26.32 -29.41
CA GLY A 614 0.37 27.65 -29.77
C GLY A 614 -1.15 27.75 -29.66
N ALA A 615 -1.66 28.95 -29.36
CA ALA A 615 -3.10 29.25 -29.21
C ALA A 615 -3.96 29.02 -30.47
N GLY A 616 -3.37 28.61 -31.59
CA GLY A 616 -4.04 28.37 -32.89
C GLY A 616 -4.11 26.91 -33.33
N GLY A 617 -3.84 25.95 -32.44
CA GLY A 617 -3.61 24.55 -32.81
C GLY A 617 -2.15 24.28 -33.12
N VAL A 618 -1.79 23.01 -33.31
CA VAL A 618 -0.43 22.54 -33.58
C VAL A 618 0.01 23.06 -34.97
N ILE A 619 0.51 24.29 -35.03
CA ILE A 619 1.09 24.88 -36.25
C ILE A 619 2.53 24.36 -36.33
N GLY A 620 2.69 23.21 -36.97
CA GLY A 620 3.98 22.58 -37.25
C GLY A 620 4.09 21.20 -36.61
N GLY A 621 4.32 20.18 -37.44
CA GLY A 621 4.50 18.78 -37.05
C GLY A 621 5.78 18.48 -36.26
N GLY A 622 6.13 19.32 -35.30
CA GLY A 622 7.19 19.12 -34.32
C GLY A 622 6.65 18.49 -33.03
N GLY A 623 5.80 17.48 -33.14
CA GLY A 623 5.61 16.58 -32.00
C GLY A 623 6.96 15.97 -31.64
N VAL A 624 7.23 15.76 -30.35
CA VAL A 624 8.42 15.03 -29.90
C VAL A 624 8.34 13.65 -30.56
N GLY A 625 9.07 13.46 -31.65
CA GLY A 625 9.15 12.17 -32.32
C GLY A 625 9.74 11.12 -31.39
N GLU A 626 9.75 9.87 -31.82
CA GLU A 626 10.38 8.78 -31.09
C GLU A 626 11.80 9.13 -30.61
N GLU A 627 12.59 9.77 -31.48
CA GLU A 627 13.93 10.27 -31.16
C GLU A 627 13.92 11.24 -29.96
N GLY A 628 12.96 12.16 -29.90
CA GLY A 628 12.86 13.11 -28.81
C GLY A 628 12.52 12.45 -27.47
N VAL A 629 11.70 11.40 -27.49
CA VAL A 629 11.40 10.61 -26.29
C VAL A 629 12.67 9.96 -25.75
N TRP A 630 13.48 9.34 -26.62
CA TRP A 630 14.73 8.70 -26.20
C TRP A 630 15.82 9.70 -25.79
N MET A 631 15.85 10.90 -26.39
CA MET A 631 16.72 11.99 -25.93
C MET A 631 16.37 12.44 -24.51
N ASP A 632 15.08 12.53 -24.16
CA ASP A 632 14.66 12.83 -22.79
C ASP A 632 15.16 11.77 -21.82
N VAL A 633 15.03 10.48 -22.17
CA VAL A 633 15.53 9.35 -21.37
C VAL A 633 17.03 9.46 -21.13
N GLU A 634 17.81 9.72 -22.18
CA GLU A 634 19.26 9.85 -22.01
C GLU A 634 19.64 11.08 -21.16
N THR A 635 18.87 12.16 -21.26
CA THR A 635 19.07 13.36 -20.42
C THR A 635 18.82 13.03 -18.95
N VAL A 636 17.72 12.34 -18.64
CA VAL A 636 17.36 11.88 -17.29
C VAL A 636 18.41 10.91 -16.75
N ARG A 637 18.86 9.94 -17.56
CA ARG A 637 19.92 8.99 -17.19
C ARG A 637 21.26 9.68 -16.92
N ARG A 638 21.64 10.64 -17.76
CA ARG A 638 22.87 11.41 -17.60
C ARG A 638 22.87 12.18 -16.28
N ALA A 639 21.74 12.78 -15.92
CA ALA A 639 21.59 13.47 -14.65
C ALA A 639 21.67 12.49 -13.46
N ALA A 640 21.06 11.31 -13.57
CA ALA A 640 21.14 10.27 -12.54
C ALA A 640 22.56 9.71 -12.33
N ARG A 641 23.47 9.81 -13.31
CA ARG A 641 24.88 9.36 -13.17
C ARG A 641 25.69 10.20 -12.17
N GLY A 642 25.34 11.45 -11.92
CA GLY A 642 26.03 12.31 -10.94
C GLY A 642 25.38 12.36 -9.57
N LEU A 643 24.32 11.58 -9.35
CA LEU A 643 23.48 11.66 -8.15
C LEU A 643 24.17 11.08 -6.91
N ASP A 644 25.10 10.16 -7.10
CA ASP A 644 25.88 9.51 -6.06
C ASP A 644 26.78 10.49 -5.30
N VAL A 645 27.31 11.50 -5.99
CA VAL A 645 28.11 12.58 -5.39
C VAL A 645 27.29 13.40 -4.38
N ILE A 646 25.97 13.51 -4.58
CA ILE A 646 25.08 14.37 -3.77
C ILE A 646 24.36 13.56 -2.69
N THR A 647 23.87 12.38 -3.05
CA THR A 647 22.94 11.59 -2.23
C THR A 647 23.53 10.28 -1.72
N GLY A 648 24.76 9.95 -2.11
CA GLY A 648 25.37 8.66 -1.84
C GLY A 648 24.97 7.58 -2.84
N SER A 649 25.73 6.49 -2.85
CA SER A 649 25.62 5.41 -3.84
C SER A 649 24.28 4.69 -3.80
N VAL A 650 23.74 4.42 -2.61
CA VAL A 650 22.49 3.65 -2.43
C VAL A 650 21.28 4.39 -3.02
N TYR A 651 21.10 5.68 -2.69
CA TYR A 651 20.00 6.48 -3.24
C TYR A 651 20.12 6.62 -4.76
N ALA A 652 21.33 6.86 -5.26
CA ALA A 652 21.61 6.96 -6.68
C ALA A 652 21.38 5.63 -7.43
N GLU A 653 21.67 4.49 -6.81
CA GLU A 653 21.37 3.17 -7.37
C GLU A 653 19.87 2.92 -7.44
N VAL A 654 19.13 3.14 -6.35
CA VAL A 654 17.65 3.00 -6.35
C VAL A 654 17.03 3.89 -7.43
N THR A 655 17.45 5.14 -7.53
CA THR A 655 16.93 6.09 -8.52
C THR A 655 17.19 5.58 -9.95
N ARG A 656 18.41 5.10 -10.24
CA ARG A 656 18.76 4.54 -11.56
C ARG A 656 18.00 3.26 -11.88
N MET A 657 17.76 2.41 -10.88
CA MET A 657 16.95 1.20 -10.99
C MET A 657 15.50 1.52 -11.37
N CYS A 658 14.87 2.50 -10.70
CA CYS A 658 13.54 2.98 -11.07
C CYS A 658 13.49 3.59 -12.47
N LEU A 659 14.53 4.29 -12.91
CA LEU A 659 14.67 4.90 -14.25
C LEU A 659 15.07 3.91 -15.35
N SER A 660 15.16 2.61 -15.04
CA SER A 660 15.44 1.59 -16.04
C SER A 660 14.30 1.52 -17.07
N THR A 661 14.66 1.45 -18.35
CA THR A 661 13.69 1.14 -19.42
C THR A 661 13.84 -0.30 -19.89
N ALA A 662 14.77 -1.05 -19.31
CA ALA A 662 14.88 -2.48 -19.58
C ALA A 662 13.75 -3.20 -18.85
N PRO A 663 13.21 -4.29 -19.42
CA PRO A 663 12.27 -5.15 -18.72
C PRO A 663 12.84 -5.56 -17.36
N ILE A 664 12.05 -5.37 -16.30
CA ILE A 664 12.43 -5.80 -14.97
C ILE A 664 12.39 -7.34 -14.96
N PRO A 665 13.50 -8.02 -14.61
CA PRO A 665 13.49 -9.47 -14.49
C PRO A 665 12.64 -9.89 -13.28
N GLY A 666 11.76 -10.87 -13.45
CA GLY A 666 10.98 -11.46 -12.35
C GLY A 666 9.72 -10.68 -11.97
N ASP A 667 9.33 -10.76 -10.70
CA ASP A 667 8.16 -10.08 -10.16
C ASP A 667 8.48 -8.61 -9.82
N VAL A 668 7.71 -7.68 -10.38
CA VAL A 668 7.84 -6.24 -10.12
C VAL A 668 7.67 -5.92 -8.63
N LEU A 669 6.81 -6.66 -7.91
CA LEU A 669 6.62 -6.44 -6.47
C LEU A 669 7.85 -6.82 -5.65
N GLU A 670 8.57 -7.87 -6.05
CA GLU A 670 9.83 -8.26 -5.41
C GLU A 670 10.90 -7.19 -5.66
N TYR A 671 10.97 -6.68 -6.90
CA TYR A 671 11.86 -5.59 -7.27
C TYR A 671 11.59 -4.33 -6.43
N GLU A 672 10.34 -3.91 -6.31
CA GLU A 672 9.93 -2.75 -5.49
C GLU A 672 10.26 -2.95 -4.01
N ARG A 673 10.04 -4.16 -3.47
CA ARG A 673 10.37 -4.48 -2.08
C ARG A 673 11.86 -4.34 -1.81
N ARG A 674 12.71 -4.81 -2.75
CA ARG A 674 14.17 -4.63 -2.66
C ARG A 674 14.55 -3.15 -2.67
N LEU A 675 13.96 -2.35 -3.56
CA LEU A 675 14.22 -0.91 -3.63
C LEU A 675 13.79 -0.20 -2.33
N ALA A 676 12.64 -0.57 -1.76
CA ALA A 676 12.16 -0.03 -0.49
C ALA A 676 13.07 -0.40 0.69
N ALA A 677 13.62 -1.62 0.70
CA ALA A 677 14.61 -2.04 1.69
C ALA A 677 15.91 -1.25 1.57
N MET A 678 16.40 -0.99 0.35
CA MET A 678 17.59 -0.14 0.12
C MET A 678 17.38 1.30 0.61
N LEU A 679 16.22 1.91 0.35
CA LEU A 679 15.90 3.25 0.86
C LEU A 679 15.75 3.27 2.38
N ALA A 680 15.22 2.21 2.99
CA ALA A 680 15.09 2.11 4.44
C ALA A 680 16.46 2.19 5.15
N GLN A 681 17.52 1.64 4.54
CA GLN A 681 18.88 1.66 5.11
C GLN A 681 19.49 3.06 5.22
N ILE A 682 19.08 4.00 4.36
CA ILE A 682 19.61 5.37 4.34
C ILE A 682 18.66 6.40 4.95
N ALA A 683 17.40 6.03 5.18
CA ALA A 683 16.40 6.90 5.80
C ALA A 683 16.36 6.78 7.33
N ALA A 684 16.93 5.70 7.88
CA ALA A 684 17.15 5.48 9.32
C ALA A 684 18.43 6.18 9.77
#